data_AF-A0A8E4EI98-F1
#
_entry.id   AF-A0A8E4EI98-F1
#
_cell.length_a   1.000
_cell.length_b   1.000
_cell.length_c   1.000
_cell.angle_alpha   90.00
_cell.angle_beta   90.00
_cell.angle_gamma   90.00
#
_symmetry.space_group_name_H-M   'P 1'
#
loop_
_entity.id
_entity.type
_entity.pdbx_description
1 polymer ?
#
loop_
_entity_poly.entity_id
_entity_poly.type
_entity_poly.pdbx_seq_one_letter_code
_entity_poly.pdbx_strand_id
1 'polypeptide(L)'
;MRICVLNEATGDQAGLEQRCRSAREAGFDHVVLAPPFARDAQGRLSEVAGASEADAQRLREVVQAAHRAGVKLLLDVRLDEVGGDSAVVRDNPQWFRARSTAVPDPRQPRAMPEVAEARFTYAQEGAALVEWWSARLLEWASQGVAGFRLLQPQQVPAQRWRELIARVHAQAPEVVFAAWTPGLGIEALQQLAGAGFDAAFSSLAWWDGRGSWFFDEDTALRALASQVVAVVGAPEGKPAAAAGQHWQLAQALGGAWLLDEAQLETLPLSIRARDGVPPSNAGLRLRPLLREGTGLTAVAIEPLGGLPSLLLINGDADHVVPVPAPDLLRLLGDAEALVGEDGSTLSGATLEALEPGEVRVYRSVPARHVLAVPRMRPRAQTAAAWPRVCIESVTPSVDNGRFPVKRTVGDRICVEADAFCDGHDRIAVAVLWRPADAKTWASAPMRALGNDRWRAEFPLERIGTYEFRVEGWRDVFATLHADLEKKRAANTVLPVDVQEAVAVVQAAHARSTGALAERLQAILTRIGAQSEPLQQLAIVLEPDTAQAMAAADDKPFRSETPMTFRVESERRAAHFASWYELFPRSQSGDPQRHGTFDDVIKRLAHIRAMNFDVLYMPPIHPIGLNNRKGRNNSVTAVDGEPGSPYAIGASDGGHTEVHAELGGLDGFRRLIQAARAHGLEVALDFAIQCAPDHPWLKDHKDWFTWRADGSIPYAENPPKKYQDIVNVDFYASGAVPDLWNTLRDAVLFWVNEGVTLFRVDNPHTKPFPFWEWLIADIRGRRPDVVFLSEAFTRPKMMYRLAKCGFSQSYTYFTWRNHKHELQEYVEELNQGVPRECFRPHFFVNTPDINPLFLQTSGRNGHLIRAALATTLSGLWGMYQGFELCEATPLAPGKEEYLDSEKFQLRAWPERAPGDIVDEITRFNQLRRMHPELQSHLGTRFYQAHNDQVLYFGKFLDAGYLSRSRSMVLVAINLDPQAGQDADIEIPLWELGLPDHASVAVDDLWDGHRFTWQGKYQHIRLEATRPFALWRIRAGEVA
;
A
#
# COMPACT_ATOMS: atom_id res chain seq x y z
N MET A 1 17.67 -38.87 30.74
CA MET A 1 18.51 -39.97 30.24
C MET A 1 19.90 -39.42 29.95
N ARG A 2 20.92 -39.80 30.71
CA ARG A 2 22.33 -39.39 30.53
C ARG A 2 23.14 -40.64 30.17
N ILE A 3 23.57 -40.73 28.92
CA ILE A 3 24.14 -41.95 28.35
C ILE A 3 25.64 -41.83 28.15
N CYS A 4 26.40 -42.80 28.65
CA CYS A 4 27.82 -42.97 28.35
C CYS A 4 28.01 -44.13 27.35
N VAL A 5 28.71 -43.90 26.24
CA VAL A 5 29.08 -44.96 25.29
C VAL A 5 30.44 -45.52 25.70
N LEU A 6 30.49 -46.84 25.90
CA LEU A 6 31.68 -47.55 26.34
C LEU A 6 32.34 -48.24 25.13
N ASN A 7 33.61 -47.94 24.82
CA ASN A 7 34.35 -48.51 23.67
C ASN A 7 34.81 -49.95 23.90
N GLU A 8 34.92 -50.74 22.83
CA GLU A 8 35.29 -52.16 22.91
C GLU A 8 36.81 -52.38 22.93
N ALA A 9 37.48 -51.93 24.00
CA ALA A 9 38.86 -52.33 24.27
C ALA A 9 38.91 -53.65 25.06
N THR A 10 39.09 -54.77 24.33
CA THR A 10 39.59 -56.09 24.76
C THR A 10 39.03 -56.71 26.06
N GLY A 11 37.98 -57.53 25.94
CA GLY A 11 37.82 -58.86 26.58
C GLY A 11 37.93 -59.10 28.10
N ASP A 12 38.22 -58.11 28.94
CA ASP A 12 38.36 -58.32 30.40
C ASP A 12 37.13 -57.84 31.21
N GLN A 13 36.50 -58.76 31.92
CA GLN A 13 35.30 -58.56 32.74
C GLN A 13 35.53 -57.60 33.92
N ALA A 14 36.73 -57.59 34.51
CA ALA A 14 37.06 -56.68 35.62
C ALA A 14 37.20 -55.22 35.14
N GLY A 15 37.61 -55.02 33.89
CA GLY A 15 37.70 -53.70 33.26
C GLY A 15 36.33 -53.06 32.99
N LEU A 16 35.32 -53.88 32.66
CA LEU A 16 33.98 -53.40 32.33
C LEU A 16 33.24 -52.80 33.54
N GLU A 17 33.24 -53.50 34.68
CA GLU A 17 32.58 -53.00 35.90
C GLU A 17 33.17 -51.66 36.37
N GLN A 18 34.50 -51.51 36.27
CA GLN A 18 35.19 -50.26 36.63
C GLN A 18 34.80 -49.09 35.71
N ARG A 19 34.70 -49.32 34.39
CA ARG A 19 34.28 -48.30 33.42
C ARG A 19 32.83 -47.86 33.63
N CYS A 20 31.95 -48.80 33.96
CA CYS A 20 30.57 -48.48 34.36
C CYS A 20 30.51 -47.61 35.64
N ARG A 21 31.36 -47.88 36.64
CA ARG A 21 31.45 -47.04 37.85
C ARG A 21 31.97 -45.64 37.53
N SER A 22 33.00 -45.51 36.70
CA SER A 22 33.50 -44.20 36.25
C SER A 22 32.42 -43.38 35.56
N ALA A 23 31.59 -44.00 34.72
CA ALA A 23 30.44 -43.33 34.12
C ALA A 23 29.42 -42.89 35.18
N ARG A 24 29.13 -43.73 36.18
CA ARG A 24 28.20 -43.38 37.28
C ARG A 24 28.70 -42.19 38.11
N GLU A 25 29.97 -42.18 38.47
CA GLU A 25 30.61 -41.08 39.22
C GLU A 25 30.62 -39.76 38.43
N ALA A 26 30.67 -39.83 37.10
CA ALA A 26 30.52 -38.67 36.23
C ALA A 26 29.05 -38.21 36.04
N GLY A 27 28.08 -38.87 36.70
CA GLY A 27 26.68 -38.46 36.73
C GLY A 27 25.79 -39.08 35.65
N PHE A 28 26.25 -40.15 34.98
CA PHE A 28 25.48 -40.90 33.99
C PHE A 28 24.58 -41.96 34.65
N ASP A 29 23.42 -42.22 34.04
CA ASP A 29 22.44 -43.21 34.51
C ASP A 29 22.28 -44.40 33.56
N HIS A 30 22.78 -44.29 32.33
CA HIS A 30 22.80 -45.36 31.33
C HIS A 30 24.19 -45.53 30.72
N VAL A 31 24.51 -46.77 30.35
CA VAL A 31 25.67 -47.12 29.53
C VAL A 31 25.22 -47.84 28.27
N VAL A 32 25.86 -47.55 27.13
CA VAL A 32 25.63 -48.27 25.87
C VAL A 32 26.85 -49.12 25.54
N LEU A 33 26.61 -50.37 25.17
CA LEU A 33 27.61 -51.33 24.70
C LEU A 33 27.12 -52.00 23.41
N ALA A 34 28.04 -52.47 22.59
CA ALA A 34 27.68 -53.38 21.51
C ALA A 34 27.30 -54.77 22.07
N PRO A 35 26.51 -55.57 21.33
CA PRO A 35 26.04 -56.86 21.83
C PRO A 35 27.24 -57.80 22.07
N PRO A 36 27.28 -58.54 23.19
CA PRO A 36 28.41 -59.41 23.57
C PRO A 36 28.47 -60.72 22.75
N PHE A 37 27.84 -60.73 21.58
CA PHE A 37 27.67 -61.90 20.71
C PHE A 37 28.68 -61.89 19.56
N ALA A 38 28.77 -63.03 18.85
CA ALA A 38 29.60 -63.13 17.66
C ALA A 38 29.14 -62.11 16.60
N ARG A 39 30.13 -61.36 16.08
CA ARG A 39 29.95 -60.36 15.04
C ARG A 39 30.96 -60.59 13.93
N ASP A 40 30.61 -60.21 12.71
CA ASP A 40 31.56 -60.19 11.61
C ASP A 40 32.50 -58.97 11.68
N ALA A 41 33.42 -58.88 10.72
CA ALA A 41 34.41 -57.80 10.65
C ALA A 41 33.79 -56.40 10.44
N GLN A 42 32.50 -56.31 10.10
CA GLN A 42 31.74 -55.08 9.95
C GLN A 42 30.81 -54.82 11.15
N GLY A 43 30.92 -55.63 12.21
CA GLY A 43 30.16 -55.49 13.45
C GLY A 43 28.72 -55.99 13.36
N ARG A 44 28.33 -56.68 12.26
CA ARG A 44 26.98 -57.24 12.10
C ARG A 44 26.88 -58.51 12.92
N LEU A 45 25.71 -58.77 13.49
CA LEU A 45 25.44 -60.00 14.22
C LEU A 45 25.49 -61.18 13.25
N SER A 46 26.52 -62.02 13.38
CA SER A 46 26.63 -63.30 12.65
C SER A 46 25.76 -64.36 13.31
N GLU A 47 25.56 -64.25 14.62
CA GLU A 47 24.50 -64.97 15.34
C GLU A 47 23.71 -63.95 16.19
N VAL A 48 22.57 -63.51 15.68
CA VAL A 48 21.61 -62.75 16.50
C VAL A 48 21.05 -63.71 17.54
N ALA A 49 21.52 -63.55 18.76
CA ALA A 49 21.61 -64.60 19.77
C ALA A 49 20.31 -65.30 20.19
N GLY A 50 20.51 -66.51 20.72
CA GLY A 50 19.55 -67.29 21.50
C GLY A 50 19.80 -68.81 21.47
N ALA A 51 20.65 -69.32 20.57
CA ALA A 51 20.75 -70.77 20.36
C ALA A 51 21.73 -71.50 21.30
N SER A 52 22.65 -70.79 21.99
CA SER A 52 23.66 -71.40 22.88
C SER A 52 23.64 -70.82 24.31
N GLU A 53 23.83 -71.68 25.33
CA GLU A 53 23.92 -71.27 26.75
C GLU A 53 25.10 -70.31 27.02
N ALA A 54 26.14 -70.36 26.19
CA ALA A 54 27.34 -69.52 26.34
C ALA A 54 27.06 -68.04 26.02
N ASP A 55 26.16 -67.76 25.08
CA ASP A 55 25.81 -66.37 24.72
C ASP A 55 24.89 -65.75 25.77
N ALA A 56 23.94 -66.54 26.29
CA ALA A 56 23.09 -66.12 27.40
C ALA A 56 23.93 -65.83 28.67
N GLN A 57 24.95 -66.65 28.94
CA GLN A 57 25.86 -66.42 30.06
C GLN A 57 26.66 -65.11 29.91
N ARG A 58 27.22 -64.84 28.73
CA ARG A 58 27.94 -63.58 28.46
C ARG A 58 27.04 -62.35 28.62
N LEU A 59 25.80 -62.42 28.16
CA LEU A 59 24.84 -61.32 28.35
C LEU A 59 24.54 -61.07 29.83
N ARG A 60 24.28 -62.13 30.62
CA ARG A 60 24.05 -62.02 32.07
C ARG A 60 25.23 -61.39 32.80
N GLU A 61 26.46 -61.70 32.40
CA GLU A 61 27.68 -61.12 32.99
C GLU A 61 27.80 -59.62 32.74
N VAL A 62 27.55 -59.17 31.51
CA VAL A 62 27.55 -57.75 31.15
C VAL A 62 26.45 -56.98 31.89
N VAL A 63 25.24 -57.55 31.97
CA VAL A 63 24.12 -56.96 32.73
C VAL A 63 24.47 -56.83 34.22
N GLN A 64 25.05 -57.87 34.84
CA GLN A 64 25.43 -57.83 36.25
C GLN A 64 26.50 -56.76 36.54
N ALA A 65 27.47 -56.56 35.63
CA ALA A 65 28.48 -55.52 35.78
C ALA A 65 27.85 -54.11 35.77
N ALA A 66 26.94 -53.83 34.85
CA ALA A 66 26.20 -52.56 34.79
C ALA A 66 25.31 -52.35 36.04
N HIS A 67 24.58 -53.39 36.45
CA HIS A 67 23.69 -53.34 37.61
C HIS A 67 24.46 -53.07 38.93
N ARG A 68 25.62 -53.71 39.14
CA ARG A 68 26.49 -53.47 40.31
C ARG A 68 27.05 -52.05 40.35
N ALA A 69 27.33 -51.47 39.19
CA ALA A 69 27.77 -50.09 39.07
C ALA A 69 26.63 -49.06 39.19
N GLY A 70 25.37 -49.51 39.29
CA GLY A 70 24.20 -48.63 39.45
C GLY A 70 23.80 -47.88 38.18
N VAL A 71 24.13 -48.42 37.00
CA VAL A 71 23.76 -47.87 35.68
C VAL A 71 22.89 -48.85 34.90
N LYS A 72 22.01 -48.32 34.07
CA LYS A 72 21.15 -49.12 33.18
C LYS A 72 21.89 -49.47 31.89
N LEU A 73 21.85 -50.74 31.49
CA LEU A 73 22.50 -51.20 30.27
C LEU A 73 21.58 -51.05 29.05
N LEU A 74 22.08 -50.38 28.02
CA LEU A 74 21.52 -50.38 26.67
C LEU A 74 22.45 -51.15 25.72
N LEU A 75 21.88 -51.87 24.77
CA LEU A 75 22.66 -52.54 23.71
C LEU A 75 22.48 -51.85 22.37
N ASP A 76 23.57 -51.73 21.59
CA ASP A 76 23.51 -51.31 20.19
C ASP A 76 22.97 -52.44 19.31
N VAL A 77 21.90 -52.19 18.56
CA VAL A 77 21.28 -53.24 17.73
C VAL A 77 20.95 -52.72 16.33
N ARG A 78 21.27 -53.53 15.31
CA ARG A 78 20.77 -53.37 13.94
C ARG A 78 19.77 -54.46 13.63
N LEU A 79 18.63 -54.07 13.07
CA LEU A 79 17.57 -55.00 12.68
C LEU A 79 17.53 -55.20 11.16
N ASP A 80 18.03 -54.22 10.41
CA ASP A 80 17.95 -54.13 8.96
C ASP A 80 18.90 -55.10 8.24
N GLU A 81 19.95 -55.58 8.91
CA GLU A 81 20.85 -56.58 8.36
C GLU A 81 21.45 -57.49 9.42
N VAL A 82 21.83 -58.68 8.98
CA VAL A 82 22.60 -59.67 9.75
C VAL A 82 23.74 -60.22 8.89
N GLY A 83 24.73 -60.87 9.51
CA GLY A 83 25.78 -61.59 8.79
C GLY A 83 25.17 -62.65 7.86
N GLY A 84 25.64 -62.75 6.61
CA GLY A 84 25.00 -63.64 5.64
C GLY A 84 25.18 -65.14 5.90
N ASP A 85 26.05 -65.52 6.84
CA ASP A 85 26.22 -66.88 7.37
C ASP A 85 25.29 -67.20 8.56
N SER A 86 24.46 -66.24 8.99
CA SER A 86 23.61 -66.38 10.18
C SER A 86 22.57 -67.48 10.07
N ALA A 87 22.30 -68.16 11.19
CA ALA A 87 21.30 -69.23 11.27
C ALA A 87 19.91 -68.78 10.81
N VAL A 88 19.48 -67.57 11.19
CA VAL A 88 18.17 -67.04 10.78
C VAL A 88 18.04 -66.86 9.26
N VAL A 89 19.15 -66.56 8.57
CA VAL A 89 19.19 -66.41 7.11
C VAL A 89 19.13 -67.78 6.43
N ARG A 90 19.78 -68.80 7.00
CA ARG A 90 19.72 -70.18 6.50
C ARG A 90 18.33 -70.79 6.68
N ASP A 91 17.69 -70.53 7.83
CA ASP A 91 16.40 -71.12 8.19
C ASP A 91 15.23 -70.38 7.52
N ASN A 92 15.37 -69.08 7.28
CA ASN A 92 14.34 -68.23 6.69
C ASN A 92 14.88 -67.35 5.56
N PRO A 93 15.45 -67.93 4.48
CA PRO A 93 16.10 -67.18 3.42
C PRO A 93 15.15 -66.20 2.71
N GLN A 94 13.84 -66.48 2.71
CA GLN A 94 12.80 -65.62 2.15
C GLN A 94 12.68 -64.27 2.86
N TRP A 95 13.04 -64.18 4.15
CA TRP A 95 12.97 -62.93 4.92
C TRP A 95 14.07 -61.93 4.55
N PHE A 96 15.10 -62.36 3.82
CA PHE A 96 16.28 -61.56 3.56
C PHE A 96 16.58 -61.39 2.07
N ARG A 97 17.28 -60.31 1.72
CA ARG A 97 17.94 -60.11 0.45
C ARG A 97 19.44 -60.28 0.67
N ALA A 98 19.94 -61.45 0.25
CA ALA A 98 21.35 -61.75 0.17
C ALA A 98 22.07 -60.78 -0.79
N ARG A 99 23.11 -60.09 -0.30
CA ARG A 99 24.07 -59.36 -1.15
C ARG A 99 25.47 -59.92 -0.95
N SER A 100 26.20 -60.04 -2.06
CA SER A 100 27.63 -60.36 -2.08
C SER A 100 28.30 -59.33 -2.99
N THR A 101 29.46 -58.84 -2.60
CA THR A 101 30.27 -57.95 -3.44
C THR A 101 30.96 -58.67 -4.60
N ALA A 102 30.91 -60.01 -4.63
CA ALA A 102 31.45 -60.83 -5.72
C ALA A 102 30.57 -60.77 -6.99
N VAL A 103 31.20 -60.57 -8.15
CA VAL A 103 30.53 -60.61 -9.47
C VAL A 103 29.95 -62.03 -9.69
N PRO A 104 28.66 -62.20 -10.05
CA PRO A 104 28.07 -63.53 -10.19
C PRO A 104 28.73 -64.33 -11.33
N ASP A 105 29.47 -65.40 -11.01
CA ASP A 105 29.94 -66.39 -11.99
C ASP A 105 28.90 -67.54 -12.11
N PRO A 106 28.24 -67.72 -13.27
CA PRO A 106 27.20 -68.73 -13.44
C PRO A 106 27.70 -70.18 -13.37
N ARG A 107 29.01 -70.42 -13.24
CA ARG A 107 29.62 -71.75 -13.13
C ARG A 107 29.95 -72.16 -11.69
N GLN A 108 29.85 -71.25 -10.74
CA GLN A 108 30.08 -71.55 -9.32
C GLN A 108 28.76 -71.53 -8.55
N PRO A 109 28.59 -72.35 -7.49
CA PRO A 109 27.50 -72.17 -6.55
C PRO A 109 27.50 -70.73 -6.06
N ARG A 110 26.33 -70.09 -5.95
CA ARG A 110 26.24 -68.71 -5.43
C ARG A 110 27.03 -68.62 -4.14
N ALA A 111 28.05 -67.76 -4.12
CA ALA A 111 28.84 -67.48 -2.92
C ALA A 111 27.89 -67.15 -1.76
N MET A 112 28.23 -67.60 -0.55
CA MET A 112 27.46 -67.23 0.62
C MET A 112 27.40 -65.69 0.70
N PRO A 113 26.22 -65.11 0.93
CA PRO A 113 26.10 -63.67 1.04
C PRO A 113 27.00 -63.17 2.17
N GLU A 114 27.62 -62.02 1.94
CA GLU A 114 28.40 -61.34 2.99
C GLU A 114 27.44 -60.63 3.96
N VAL A 115 26.31 -60.13 3.43
CA VAL A 115 25.27 -59.45 4.19
C VAL A 115 23.89 -59.93 3.75
N ALA A 116 23.00 -60.09 4.73
CA ALA A 116 21.60 -60.41 4.50
C ALA A 116 20.74 -59.22 4.96
N GLU A 117 20.21 -58.45 4.00
CA GLU A 117 19.33 -57.30 4.26
C GLU A 117 17.89 -57.77 4.54
N ALA A 118 17.31 -57.38 5.67
CA ALA A 118 15.97 -57.77 6.08
C ALA A 118 14.87 -57.13 5.21
N ARG A 119 13.87 -57.91 4.79
CA ARG A 119 12.79 -57.49 3.89
C ARG A 119 11.57 -56.91 4.62
N PHE A 120 11.77 -55.91 5.48
CA PHE A 120 10.68 -55.32 6.28
C PHE A 120 9.55 -54.65 5.47
N THR A 121 9.83 -54.22 4.24
CA THR A 121 8.85 -53.57 3.35
C THR A 121 7.78 -54.50 2.83
N TYR A 122 7.99 -55.82 2.87
CA TYR A 122 7.00 -56.81 2.42
C TYR A 122 6.05 -57.19 3.57
N ALA A 123 4.78 -57.40 3.24
CA ALA A 123 3.72 -57.57 4.24
C ALA A 123 3.92 -58.81 5.12
N GLN A 124 4.25 -59.95 4.52
CA GLN A 124 4.35 -61.24 5.21
C GLN A 124 5.71 -61.41 5.90
N GLU A 125 6.80 -61.16 5.17
CA GLU A 125 8.17 -61.25 5.68
C GLU A 125 8.42 -60.22 6.77
N GLY A 126 7.94 -58.98 6.58
CA GLY A 126 8.06 -57.93 7.59
C GLY A 126 7.34 -58.24 8.90
N ALA A 127 6.15 -58.86 8.84
CA ALA A 127 5.42 -59.27 10.05
C ALA A 127 6.15 -60.41 10.79
N ALA A 128 6.70 -61.38 10.05
CA ALA A 128 7.46 -62.48 10.62
C ALA A 128 8.79 -62.01 11.24
N LEU A 129 9.48 -61.06 10.59
CA LEU A 129 10.66 -60.40 11.13
C LEU A 129 10.34 -59.61 12.40
N VAL A 130 9.22 -58.89 12.44
CA VAL A 130 8.76 -58.19 13.66
C VAL A 130 8.52 -59.17 14.80
N GLU A 131 7.83 -60.28 14.55
CA GLU A 131 7.59 -61.32 15.56
C GLU A 131 8.89 -61.91 16.09
N TRP A 132 9.79 -62.29 15.18
CA TRP A 132 11.06 -62.91 15.55
C TRP A 132 11.96 -61.97 16.34
N TRP A 133 12.11 -60.71 15.89
CA TRP A 133 12.88 -59.71 16.63
C TRP A 133 12.24 -59.36 17.98
N SER A 134 10.92 -59.27 18.06
CA SER A 134 10.23 -59.02 19.34
C SER A 134 10.55 -60.09 20.38
N ALA A 135 10.57 -61.37 19.98
CA ALA A 135 10.90 -62.47 20.88
C ALA A 135 12.35 -62.38 21.40
N ARG A 136 13.30 -62.06 20.52
CA ARG A 136 14.73 -61.90 20.89
C ARG A 136 14.97 -60.73 21.82
N LEU A 137 14.35 -59.59 21.55
CA LEU A 137 14.46 -58.40 22.38
C LEU A 137 13.83 -58.61 23.76
N LEU A 138 12.69 -59.32 23.84
CA LEU A 138 12.08 -59.71 25.12
C LEU A 138 12.96 -60.69 25.91
N GLU A 139 13.60 -61.63 25.23
CA GLU A 139 14.54 -62.56 25.85
C GLU A 139 15.72 -61.81 26.48
N TRP A 140 16.32 -60.87 25.75
CA TRP A 140 17.41 -60.04 26.27
C TRP A 140 16.95 -59.11 27.40
N ALA A 141 15.76 -58.50 27.28
CA ALA A 141 15.17 -57.69 28.33
C ALA A 141 14.92 -58.50 29.61
N SER A 142 14.43 -59.75 29.50
CA SER A 142 14.22 -60.64 30.64
C SER A 142 15.49 -60.98 31.42
N GLN A 143 16.67 -60.84 30.79
CA GLN A 143 17.97 -61.02 31.42
C GLN A 143 18.51 -59.75 32.10
N GLY A 144 17.76 -58.63 32.04
CA GLY A 144 18.04 -57.36 32.71
C GLY A 144 18.64 -56.28 31.80
N VAL A 145 18.58 -56.44 30.47
CA VAL A 145 18.87 -55.34 29.54
C VAL A 145 17.77 -54.29 29.64
N ALA A 146 18.14 -53.05 29.92
CA ALA A 146 17.18 -51.96 30.17
C ALA A 146 16.64 -51.31 28.90
N GLY A 147 17.23 -51.59 27.74
CA GLY A 147 16.81 -51.02 26.47
C GLY A 147 17.81 -51.23 25.33
N PHE A 148 17.49 -50.64 24.19
CA PHE A 148 18.23 -50.83 22.95
C PHE A 148 18.43 -49.49 22.23
N ARG A 149 19.68 -49.20 21.85
CA ARG A 149 19.99 -48.12 20.91
C ARG A 149 20.01 -48.69 19.50
N LEU A 150 19.01 -48.31 18.71
CA LEU A 150 18.80 -48.90 17.40
C LEU A 150 19.56 -48.11 16.34
N LEU A 151 20.51 -48.78 15.72
CA LEU A 151 21.36 -48.23 14.68
C LEU A 151 20.67 -48.39 13.31
N GLN A 152 20.82 -47.40 12.43
CA GLN A 152 20.18 -47.35 11.10
C GLN A 152 18.63 -47.51 11.11
N PRO A 153 17.89 -46.79 11.98
CA PRO A 153 16.44 -46.98 12.14
C PRO A 153 15.64 -46.74 10.85
N GLN A 154 16.14 -45.88 9.94
CA GLN A 154 15.49 -45.52 8.69
C GLN A 154 15.42 -46.66 7.66
N GLN A 155 16.17 -47.74 7.85
CA GLN A 155 16.12 -48.92 6.98
C GLN A 155 14.90 -49.82 7.27
N VAL A 156 14.18 -49.56 8.38
CA VAL A 156 12.98 -50.29 8.78
C VAL A 156 11.76 -49.35 8.73
N PRO A 157 10.65 -49.73 8.06
CA PRO A 157 9.46 -48.87 7.96
C PRO A 157 8.86 -48.57 9.33
N ALA A 158 8.39 -47.32 9.55
CA ALA A 158 7.83 -46.88 10.84
C ALA A 158 6.67 -47.72 11.36
N GLN A 159 5.84 -48.28 10.47
CA GLN A 159 4.77 -49.20 10.89
C GLN A 159 5.34 -50.46 11.57
N ARG A 160 6.46 -51.00 11.08
CA ARG A 160 7.10 -52.18 11.67
C ARG A 160 7.74 -51.88 13.00
N TRP A 161 8.36 -50.70 13.13
CA TRP A 161 8.80 -50.21 14.42
C TRP A 161 7.65 -50.11 15.41
N ARG A 162 6.52 -49.51 15.01
CA ARG A 162 5.33 -49.36 15.87
C ARG A 162 4.80 -50.70 16.34
N GLU A 163 4.70 -51.67 15.43
CA GLU A 163 4.25 -53.04 15.75
C GLU A 163 5.21 -53.74 16.73
N LEU A 164 6.53 -53.67 16.46
CA LEU A 164 7.56 -54.30 17.29
C LEU A 164 7.64 -53.68 18.69
N ILE A 165 7.72 -52.35 18.77
CA ILE A 165 7.86 -51.62 20.03
C ILE A 165 6.61 -51.84 20.88
N ALA A 166 5.41 -51.73 20.31
CA ALA A 166 4.17 -52.01 21.03
C ALA A 166 4.10 -53.46 21.56
N ARG A 167 4.62 -54.43 20.80
CA ARG A 167 4.65 -55.84 21.22
C ARG A 167 5.62 -56.10 22.37
N VAL A 168 6.77 -55.44 22.38
CA VAL A 168 7.75 -55.54 23.48
C VAL A 168 7.23 -54.79 24.71
N HIS A 169 6.76 -53.55 24.56
CA HIS A 169 6.21 -52.74 25.67
C HIS A 169 4.98 -53.36 26.32
N ALA A 170 4.18 -54.15 25.59
CA ALA A 170 3.06 -54.88 26.17
C ALA A 170 3.48 -55.92 27.24
N GLN A 171 4.73 -56.39 27.20
CA GLN A 171 5.27 -57.37 28.15
C GLN A 171 6.36 -56.79 29.06
N ALA A 172 7.10 -55.78 28.59
CA ALA A 172 8.18 -55.11 29.30
C ALA A 172 8.13 -53.59 29.04
N PRO A 173 7.16 -52.87 29.65
CA PRO A 173 6.92 -51.44 29.39
C PRO A 173 8.08 -50.52 29.82
N GLU A 174 8.98 -51.01 30.67
CA GLU A 174 10.15 -50.27 31.16
C GLU A 174 11.34 -50.27 30.19
N VAL A 175 11.29 -51.08 29.13
CA VAL A 175 12.37 -51.22 28.14
C VAL A 175 12.41 -49.99 27.23
N VAL A 176 13.58 -49.35 27.15
CA VAL A 176 13.76 -48.13 26.35
C VAL A 176 14.16 -48.47 24.91
N PHE A 177 13.44 -47.94 23.93
CA PHE A 177 13.80 -47.96 22.52
C PHE A 177 14.35 -46.60 22.09
N ALA A 178 15.65 -46.52 21.84
CA ALA A 178 16.34 -45.28 21.48
C ALA A 178 16.83 -45.31 20.02
N ALA A 179 16.24 -44.52 19.12
CA ALA A 179 16.61 -44.47 17.71
C ALA A 179 17.87 -43.62 17.49
N TRP A 180 18.96 -44.21 17.00
CA TRP A 180 20.16 -43.45 16.62
C TRP A 180 19.93 -42.68 15.32
N THR A 181 19.74 -41.37 15.44
CA THR A 181 19.35 -40.44 14.38
C THR A 181 20.40 -39.42 13.89
N PRO A 182 21.58 -39.22 14.53
CA PRO A 182 22.55 -38.24 14.05
C PRO A 182 23.00 -38.51 12.62
N GLY A 183 23.03 -37.44 11.81
CA GLY A 183 23.40 -37.51 10.39
C GLY A 183 22.30 -37.99 9.44
N LEU A 184 21.09 -38.29 9.94
CA LEU A 184 19.93 -38.55 9.09
C LEU A 184 19.36 -37.24 8.52
N GLY A 185 18.98 -37.26 7.24
CA GLY A 185 18.25 -36.15 6.62
C GLY A 185 16.82 -36.02 7.17
N ILE A 186 16.24 -34.83 7.04
CA ILE A 186 14.91 -34.50 7.58
C ILE A 186 13.80 -35.44 7.08
N GLU A 187 13.85 -35.86 5.82
CA GLU A 187 12.88 -36.79 5.23
C GLU A 187 12.90 -38.16 5.91
N ALA A 188 14.10 -38.65 6.26
CA ALA A 188 14.24 -39.94 6.95
C ALA A 188 13.68 -39.85 8.38
N LEU A 189 13.89 -38.73 9.09
CA LEU A 189 13.30 -38.51 10.41
C LEU A 189 11.77 -38.46 10.35
N GLN A 190 11.22 -37.76 9.35
CA GLN A 190 9.77 -37.68 9.15
C GLN A 190 9.15 -39.04 8.82
N GLN A 191 9.83 -39.87 8.03
CA GLN A 191 9.36 -41.22 7.73
C GLN A 191 9.29 -42.12 8.97
N LEU A 192 10.10 -41.84 9.99
CA LEU A 192 10.11 -42.54 11.28
C LEU A 192 9.11 -41.97 12.30
N ALA A 193 8.44 -40.85 12.00
CA ALA A 193 7.49 -40.24 12.91
C ALA A 193 6.35 -41.19 13.28
N GLY A 194 6.00 -41.23 14.58
CA GLY A 194 4.98 -42.14 15.10
C GLY A 194 5.38 -43.62 15.07
N ALA A 195 6.67 -43.96 14.92
CA ALA A 195 7.19 -45.31 15.07
C ALA A 195 7.14 -45.83 16.52
N GLY A 196 6.97 -44.94 17.51
CA GLY A 196 6.84 -45.32 18.93
C GLY A 196 8.14 -45.34 19.72
N PHE A 197 9.23 -44.74 19.22
CA PHE A 197 10.49 -44.66 19.95
C PHE A 197 10.37 -43.83 21.23
N ASP A 198 11.05 -44.28 22.29
CA ASP A 198 11.10 -43.58 23.56
C ASP A 198 12.09 -42.40 23.52
N ALA A 199 13.23 -42.61 22.85
CA ALA A 199 14.29 -41.61 22.71
C ALA A 199 14.85 -41.52 21.27
N ALA A 200 15.34 -40.34 20.90
CA ALA A 200 16.06 -40.07 19.65
C ALA A 200 17.23 -39.13 19.92
N PHE A 201 18.26 -39.13 19.07
CA PHE A 201 19.52 -38.42 19.34
C PHE A 201 19.72 -37.23 18.37
N SER A 202 19.93 -36.02 18.90
CA SER A 202 20.16 -34.82 18.07
C SER A 202 21.60 -34.72 17.59
N SER A 203 21.82 -34.06 16.45
CA SER A 203 23.15 -33.77 15.90
C SER A 203 23.81 -32.54 16.54
N LEU A 204 23.51 -32.21 17.80
CA LEU A 204 24.01 -31.01 18.50
C LEU A 204 25.55 -30.88 18.44
N ALA A 205 26.30 -31.98 18.58
CA ALA A 205 27.77 -31.99 18.51
C ALA A 205 28.35 -31.42 17.19
N TRP A 206 27.55 -31.37 16.13
CA TRP A 206 27.92 -30.84 14.81
C TRP A 206 27.29 -29.47 14.51
N TRP A 207 26.51 -28.91 15.43
CA TRP A 207 25.88 -27.61 15.25
C TRP A 207 26.81 -26.48 15.67
N ASP A 208 26.91 -25.45 14.84
CA ASP A 208 27.78 -24.27 15.05
C ASP A 208 27.09 -23.14 15.84
N GLY A 209 25.89 -23.40 16.38
CA GLY A 209 25.07 -22.40 17.07
C GLY A 209 24.33 -21.43 16.13
N ARG A 210 24.48 -21.56 14.80
CA ARG A 210 23.91 -20.65 13.81
C ARG A 210 23.02 -21.35 12.77
N GLY A 211 23.36 -22.59 12.38
CA GLY A 211 22.66 -23.32 11.32
C GLY A 211 21.16 -23.56 11.60
N SER A 212 20.30 -23.23 10.65
CA SER A 212 18.84 -23.40 10.77
C SER A 212 18.40 -24.86 10.86
N TRP A 213 19.18 -25.76 10.24
CA TRP A 213 18.92 -27.20 10.15
C TRP A 213 18.70 -27.87 11.51
N PHE A 214 19.34 -27.36 12.58
CA PHE A 214 19.23 -27.94 13.92
C PHE A 214 17.82 -27.83 14.50
N PHE A 215 17.11 -26.74 14.19
CA PHE A 215 15.75 -26.54 14.69
C PHE A 215 14.71 -27.39 13.94
N ASP A 216 14.96 -27.63 12.65
CA ASP A 216 14.15 -28.54 11.85
C ASP A 216 14.38 -29.99 12.32
N GLU A 217 15.64 -30.35 12.60
CA GLU A 217 16.00 -31.62 13.22
C GLU A 217 15.32 -31.79 14.58
N ASP A 218 15.47 -30.83 15.51
CA ASP A 218 14.84 -30.88 16.84
C ASP A 218 13.31 -31.06 16.75
N THR A 219 12.66 -30.35 15.83
CA THR A 219 11.22 -30.51 15.58
C THR A 219 10.87 -31.93 15.12
N ALA A 220 11.62 -32.48 14.17
CA ALA A 220 11.40 -33.84 13.68
C ALA A 220 11.69 -34.90 14.74
N LEU A 221 12.74 -34.73 15.54
CA LEU A 221 13.10 -35.64 16.62
C LEU A 221 12.06 -35.65 17.74
N ARG A 222 11.50 -34.48 18.11
CA ARG A 222 10.42 -34.38 19.10
C ARG A 222 9.09 -34.96 18.60
N ALA A 223 8.89 -35.02 17.28
CA ALA A 223 7.76 -35.74 16.69
C ALA A 223 7.99 -37.27 16.61
N LEU A 224 9.26 -37.68 16.58
CA LEU A 224 9.68 -39.07 16.46
C LEU A 224 9.70 -39.78 17.83
N ALA A 225 10.19 -39.12 18.87
CA ALA A 225 10.38 -39.70 20.19
C ALA A 225 10.00 -38.76 21.36
N SER A 226 9.68 -39.37 22.51
CA SER A 226 9.28 -38.63 23.72
C SER A 226 10.45 -37.87 24.38
N GLN A 227 11.69 -38.33 24.16
CA GLN A 227 12.91 -37.68 24.66
C GLN A 227 13.90 -37.45 23.53
N VAL A 228 14.39 -36.22 23.39
CA VAL A 228 15.53 -35.91 22.53
C VAL A 228 16.80 -35.88 23.39
N VAL A 229 17.76 -36.73 23.04
CA VAL A 229 19.04 -36.87 23.72
C VAL A 229 20.10 -36.09 22.94
N ALA A 230 20.67 -35.06 23.57
CA ALA A 230 21.68 -34.23 22.95
C ALA A 230 23.03 -34.95 22.86
N VAL A 231 23.53 -35.21 21.65
CA VAL A 231 24.90 -35.70 21.48
C VAL A 231 25.85 -34.52 21.65
N VAL A 232 26.70 -34.55 22.68
CA VAL A 232 27.60 -33.41 23.00
C VAL A 232 29.02 -33.66 22.49
N GLY A 233 29.43 -34.92 22.37
CA GLY A 233 30.73 -35.31 21.85
C GLY A 233 30.65 -35.98 20.47
N ALA A 234 31.62 -35.72 19.59
CA ALA A 234 31.74 -36.41 18.31
C ALA A 234 32.27 -37.85 18.50
N PRO A 235 31.76 -38.86 17.75
CA PRO A 235 32.29 -40.22 17.77
C PRO A 235 33.75 -40.31 17.28
N GLU A 236 34.41 -41.44 17.57
CA GLU A 236 35.84 -41.71 17.35
C GLU A 236 36.49 -40.98 16.16
N GLY A 237 37.55 -40.20 16.45
CA GLY A 237 38.48 -39.66 15.45
C GLY A 237 38.17 -38.28 14.86
N LYS A 238 37.11 -37.58 15.30
CA LYS A 238 36.81 -36.20 14.88
C LYS A 238 36.68 -35.24 16.07
N PRO A 239 37.35 -34.07 16.06
CA PRO A 239 37.20 -33.09 17.14
C PRO A 239 35.81 -32.41 17.08
N ALA A 240 35.17 -32.24 18.24
CA ALA A 240 34.00 -31.39 18.36
C ALA A 240 34.41 -29.91 18.19
N ALA A 241 33.63 -29.13 17.44
CA ALA A 241 34.00 -27.76 17.07
C ALA A 241 33.90 -26.75 18.24
N ALA A 242 33.07 -27.00 19.27
CA ALA A 242 32.79 -26.05 20.34
C ALA A 242 32.28 -26.71 21.64
N ALA A 243 33.07 -27.65 22.20
CA ALA A 243 32.64 -28.51 23.32
C ALA A 243 32.02 -27.75 24.51
N GLY A 244 32.54 -26.57 24.89
CA GLY A 244 32.03 -25.79 26.02
C GLY A 244 30.62 -25.20 25.81
N GLN A 245 30.31 -24.73 24.60
CA GLN A 245 29.02 -24.13 24.25
C GLN A 245 27.92 -25.20 24.13
N HIS A 246 28.26 -26.37 23.57
CA HIS A 246 27.32 -27.49 23.43
C HIS A 246 26.83 -28.03 24.77
N TRP A 247 27.64 -27.96 25.82
CA TRP A 247 27.22 -28.30 27.17
C TRP A 247 26.13 -27.36 27.71
N GLN A 248 26.31 -26.06 27.53
CA GLN A 248 25.33 -25.05 27.96
C GLN A 248 24.01 -25.19 27.17
N LEU A 249 24.10 -25.51 25.88
CA LEU A 249 22.95 -25.78 25.02
C LEU A 249 22.22 -27.07 25.41
N ALA A 250 22.94 -28.19 25.60
CA ALA A 250 22.34 -29.45 26.05
C ALA A 250 21.62 -29.29 27.40
N GLN A 251 22.16 -28.43 28.27
CA GLN A 251 21.53 -28.06 29.52
C GLN A 251 20.25 -27.23 29.32
N ALA A 252 20.29 -26.19 28.46
CA ALA A 252 19.14 -25.34 28.17
C ALA A 252 17.99 -26.08 27.46
N LEU A 253 18.30 -27.12 26.68
CA LEU A 253 17.36 -27.79 25.78
C LEU A 253 16.72 -29.08 26.35
N GLY A 254 17.12 -29.56 27.53
CA GLY A 254 16.36 -30.63 28.18
C GLY A 254 17.06 -31.67 29.06
N GLY A 255 18.31 -31.51 29.46
CA GLY A 255 18.85 -32.36 30.55
C GLY A 255 19.20 -33.82 30.20
N ALA A 256 18.98 -34.24 28.94
CA ALA A 256 19.32 -35.56 28.42
C ALA A 256 20.43 -35.44 27.37
N TRP A 257 21.52 -36.17 27.55
CA TRP A 257 22.68 -36.09 26.66
C TRP A 257 23.46 -37.38 26.60
N LEU A 258 24.24 -37.54 25.53
CA LEU A 258 25.13 -38.66 25.28
C LEU A 258 26.57 -38.18 25.12
N LEU A 259 27.50 -38.92 25.72
CA LEU A 259 28.95 -38.69 25.62
C LEU A 259 29.70 -40.02 25.46
N ASP A 260 30.85 -39.96 24.78
CA ASP A 260 31.80 -41.08 24.70
C ASP A 260 32.66 -41.17 25.97
N GLU A 261 33.00 -42.38 26.40
CA GLU A 261 33.84 -42.57 27.59
C GLU A 261 35.21 -41.89 27.50
N ALA A 262 35.78 -41.78 26.29
CA ALA A 262 37.07 -41.13 26.07
C ALA A 262 37.03 -39.63 26.40
N GLN A 263 35.83 -39.06 26.49
CA GLN A 263 35.59 -37.64 26.73
C GLN A 263 35.11 -37.35 28.16
N LEU A 264 34.99 -38.35 29.04
CA LEU A 264 34.51 -38.17 30.42
C LEU A 264 35.30 -37.13 31.22
N GLU A 265 36.60 -37.02 30.97
CA GLU A 265 37.48 -36.05 31.64
C GLU A 265 37.22 -34.59 31.22
N THR A 266 36.58 -34.38 30.06
CA THR A 266 36.27 -33.05 29.53
C THR A 266 34.99 -32.43 30.11
N LEU A 267 34.28 -33.16 30.98
CA LEU A 267 33.01 -32.73 31.55
C LEU A 267 33.19 -31.62 32.61
N PRO A 268 32.54 -30.44 32.46
CA PRO A 268 32.60 -29.37 33.45
C PRO A 268 32.10 -29.80 34.84
N LEU A 269 32.79 -29.37 35.91
CA LEU A 269 32.42 -29.69 37.30
C LEU A 269 31.02 -29.20 37.68
N SER A 270 30.57 -28.06 37.12
CA SER A 270 29.23 -27.50 37.33
C SER A 270 28.11 -28.42 36.84
N ILE A 271 28.40 -29.32 35.91
CA ILE A 271 27.45 -30.28 35.34
C ILE A 271 27.47 -31.59 36.15
N ARG A 272 28.62 -31.98 36.70
CA ARG A 272 28.77 -33.18 37.57
C ARG A 272 27.97 -33.08 38.87
N ALA A 273 27.77 -31.87 39.40
CA ALA A 273 27.24 -31.63 40.75
C ALA A 273 25.71 -31.44 40.86
N ARG A 274 24.94 -31.57 39.77
CA ARG A 274 23.47 -31.41 39.82
C ARG A 274 22.77 -32.73 40.12
N ASP A 275 22.33 -32.89 41.37
CA ASP A 275 21.32 -33.86 41.80
C ASP A 275 19.91 -33.31 41.53
N GLY A 276 19.16 -33.99 40.65
CA GLY A 276 17.77 -33.63 40.35
C GLY A 276 17.24 -34.37 39.13
N VAL A 277 15.94 -34.71 39.15
CA VAL A 277 15.23 -35.26 37.99
C VAL A 277 15.25 -34.20 36.88
N PRO A 278 15.70 -34.51 35.65
CA PRO A 278 15.63 -33.55 34.55
C PRO A 278 14.18 -33.10 34.38
N PRO A 279 13.89 -31.80 34.22
CA PRO A 279 12.54 -31.35 33.94
C PRO A 279 12.00 -32.12 32.72
N SER A 280 10.77 -32.60 32.80
CA SER A 280 10.13 -33.28 31.67
C SER A 280 10.07 -32.30 30.49
N ASN A 281 10.71 -32.65 29.37
CA ASN A 281 10.67 -31.84 28.14
C ASN A 281 9.46 -32.14 27.26
N ALA A 282 8.53 -32.96 27.76
CA ALA A 282 7.30 -33.28 27.05
C ALA A 282 6.54 -31.97 26.81
N GLY A 283 6.53 -31.50 25.56
CA GLY A 283 5.80 -30.29 25.14
C GLY A 283 6.57 -28.97 25.17
N LEU A 284 7.90 -28.98 25.17
CA LEU A 284 8.71 -27.80 24.85
C LEU A 284 8.83 -27.60 23.33
N ARG A 285 8.60 -26.38 22.85
CA ARG A 285 8.85 -25.97 21.47
C ARG A 285 9.98 -24.95 21.41
N LEU A 286 10.95 -25.17 20.52
CA LEU A 286 11.98 -24.19 20.22
C LEU A 286 11.53 -23.34 19.04
N ARG A 287 11.30 -22.05 19.28
CA ARG A 287 10.97 -21.09 18.22
C ARG A 287 12.14 -20.15 18.00
N PRO A 288 12.83 -20.21 16.86
CA PRO A 288 13.87 -19.24 16.53
C PRO A 288 13.28 -17.82 16.40
N LEU A 289 13.97 -16.82 16.95
CA LEU A 289 13.55 -15.42 16.90
C LEU A 289 14.47 -14.58 16.01
N LEU A 290 15.80 -14.70 16.20
CA LEU A 290 16.81 -14.01 15.38
C LEU A 290 17.80 -15.04 14.83
N ARG A 291 18.16 -14.87 13.55
CA ARG A 291 19.09 -15.72 12.80
C ARG A 291 19.87 -14.89 11.79
N GLU A 292 21.11 -15.31 11.54
CA GLU A 292 22.03 -14.87 10.47
C GLU A 292 22.49 -13.39 10.48
N GLY A 293 23.76 -13.16 10.12
CA GLY A 293 24.33 -11.83 9.86
C GLY A 293 24.90 -11.05 11.05
N THR A 294 24.61 -11.40 12.30
CA THR A 294 25.00 -10.61 13.49
C THR A 294 25.83 -11.36 14.54
N GLY A 295 26.07 -12.65 14.37
CA GLY A 295 26.74 -13.50 15.37
C GLY A 295 25.85 -13.96 16.54
N LEU A 296 24.64 -13.38 16.69
CA LEU A 296 23.65 -13.73 17.72
C LEU A 296 22.59 -14.69 17.17
N THR A 297 22.37 -15.81 17.87
CA THR A 297 21.20 -16.66 17.68
C THR A 297 20.29 -16.53 18.89
N ALA A 298 19.01 -16.21 18.66
CA ALA A 298 18.01 -16.07 19.71
C ALA A 298 16.87 -17.07 19.52
N VAL A 299 16.49 -17.78 20.57
CA VAL A 299 15.53 -18.89 20.53
C VAL A 299 14.55 -18.76 21.70
N ALA A 300 13.26 -18.70 21.43
CA ALA A 300 12.23 -18.85 22.44
C ALA A 300 12.07 -20.33 22.81
N ILE A 301 12.13 -20.63 24.10
CA ILE A 301 11.81 -21.93 24.70
C ILE A 301 10.38 -21.83 25.23
N GLU A 302 9.43 -22.43 24.52
CA GLU A 302 7.99 -22.33 24.77
C GLU A 302 7.47 -23.58 25.50
N PRO A 303 7.09 -23.49 26.79
CA PRO A 303 6.35 -24.55 27.46
C PRO A 303 4.86 -24.53 27.08
N LEU A 304 4.24 -25.71 26.99
CA LEU A 304 2.77 -25.83 26.87
C LEU A 304 2.06 -25.06 28.00
N GLY A 305 1.47 -23.90 27.67
CA GLY A 305 0.64 -23.12 28.59
C GLY A 305 1.37 -22.16 29.54
N GLY A 306 2.67 -21.89 29.32
CA GLY A 306 3.45 -20.93 30.10
C GLY A 306 4.10 -19.83 29.24
N LEU A 307 4.69 -18.82 29.88
CA LEU A 307 5.45 -17.80 29.18
C LEU A 307 6.76 -18.37 28.62
N PRO A 308 7.18 -17.97 27.41
CA PRO A 308 8.44 -18.42 26.84
C PRO A 308 9.62 -17.95 27.68
N SER A 309 10.70 -18.74 27.72
CA SER A 309 12.02 -18.24 28.10
C SER A 309 12.82 -17.91 26.84
N LEU A 310 13.81 -17.03 26.93
CA LEU A 310 14.69 -16.66 25.83
C LEU A 310 16.07 -17.26 26.03
N LEU A 311 16.50 -18.08 25.09
CA LEU A 311 17.87 -18.56 24.94
C LEU A 311 18.61 -17.67 23.94
N LEU A 312 19.69 -17.04 24.37
CA LEU A 312 20.59 -16.28 23.52
C LEU A 312 21.94 -16.98 23.41
N ILE A 313 22.48 -17.03 22.21
CA ILE A 313 23.71 -17.76 21.86
C ILE A 313 24.59 -16.81 21.04
N ASN A 314 25.79 -16.53 21.52
CA ASN A 314 26.83 -15.93 20.69
C ASN A 314 27.55 -17.04 19.92
N GLY A 315 27.21 -17.19 18.64
CA GLY A 315 27.88 -18.15 17.77
C GLY A 315 29.22 -17.66 17.23
N ASP A 316 29.70 -16.47 17.61
CA ASP A 316 31.04 -15.97 17.29
C ASP A 316 32.01 -16.36 18.40
N ALA A 317 33.07 -17.08 18.04
CA ALA A 317 34.08 -17.55 18.99
C ALA A 317 35.11 -16.46 19.35
N ASP A 318 35.14 -15.35 18.60
CA ASP A 318 36.18 -14.33 18.71
C ASP A 318 35.63 -12.94 19.11
N HIS A 319 34.34 -12.66 18.90
CA HIS A 319 33.77 -11.32 19.06
C HIS A 319 32.58 -11.24 20.03
N VAL A 320 32.49 -10.12 20.75
CA VAL A 320 31.33 -9.73 21.55
C VAL A 320 30.18 -9.33 20.64
N VAL A 321 28.96 -9.81 20.94
CA VAL A 321 27.77 -9.53 20.12
C VAL A 321 26.70 -8.79 20.93
N PRO A 322 26.22 -7.61 20.46
CA PRO A 322 25.19 -6.84 21.16
C PRO A 322 23.83 -7.54 21.12
N VAL A 323 23.07 -7.40 22.20
CA VAL A 323 21.72 -7.97 22.37
C VAL A 323 20.66 -6.91 22.04
N PRO A 324 19.87 -7.07 20.96
CA PRO A 324 18.81 -6.13 20.60
C PRO A 324 17.54 -6.40 21.42
N ALA A 325 17.57 -6.03 22.71
CA ALA A 325 16.49 -6.31 23.66
C ALA A 325 15.07 -5.90 23.19
N PRO A 326 14.84 -4.75 22.53
CA PRO A 326 13.51 -4.39 22.03
C PRO A 326 12.96 -5.34 20.95
N ASP A 327 13.82 -5.77 20.03
CA ASP A 327 13.43 -6.72 18.98
C ASP A 327 13.15 -8.10 19.55
N LEU A 328 13.95 -8.53 20.53
CA LEU A 328 13.77 -9.81 21.21
C LEU A 328 12.46 -9.87 22.00
N LEU A 329 12.13 -8.82 22.77
CA LEU A 329 10.85 -8.72 23.49
C LEU A 329 9.66 -8.71 22.52
N ARG A 330 9.77 -8.00 21.39
CA ARG A 330 8.75 -8.01 20.33
C ARG A 330 8.55 -9.39 19.72
N LEU A 331 9.63 -10.14 19.50
CA LEU A 331 9.60 -11.47 18.88
C LEU A 331 9.12 -12.56 19.84
N LEU A 332 9.39 -12.42 21.14
CA LEU A 332 8.88 -13.31 22.19
C LEU A 332 7.36 -13.20 22.33
N GLY A 333 6.84 -11.98 22.42
CA GLY A 333 5.42 -11.71 22.69
C GLY A 333 5.08 -11.80 24.19
N ASP A 334 4.07 -11.05 24.62
CA ASP A 334 3.48 -11.04 25.97
C ASP A 334 4.42 -10.81 27.18
N ALA A 335 5.66 -10.36 26.95
CA ALA A 335 6.64 -10.04 27.98
C ALA A 335 7.02 -8.54 27.99
N GLU A 336 7.06 -7.90 29.16
CA GLU A 336 7.56 -6.51 29.30
C GLU A 336 9.07 -6.45 29.56
N ALA A 337 9.63 -7.53 30.11
CA ALA A 337 11.04 -7.66 30.44
C ALA A 337 11.45 -9.13 30.49
N LEU A 338 12.75 -9.35 30.55
CA LEU A 338 13.42 -10.64 30.60
C LEU A 338 14.39 -10.64 31.78
N VAL A 339 14.38 -11.70 32.59
CA VAL A 339 15.20 -11.79 33.80
C VAL A 339 16.16 -12.98 33.68
N GLY A 340 17.46 -12.71 33.74
CA GLY A 340 18.52 -13.72 33.70
C GLY A 340 18.65 -14.48 35.03
N GLU A 341 19.36 -15.61 35.01
CA GLU A 341 19.60 -16.41 36.24
C GLU A 341 20.44 -15.67 37.30
N ASP A 342 21.25 -14.71 36.89
CA ASP A 342 22.04 -13.82 37.73
C ASP A 342 21.25 -12.62 38.29
N GLY A 343 19.97 -12.49 37.92
CA GLY A 343 19.10 -11.37 38.29
C GLY A 343 19.17 -10.16 37.37
N SER A 344 19.98 -10.21 36.29
CA SER A 344 20.01 -9.17 35.26
C SER A 344 18.63 -9.01 34.60
N THR A 345 18.26 -7.78 34.24
CA THR A 345 16.98 -7.49 33.59
C THR A 345 17.20 -6.87 32.21
N LEU A 346 16.79 -7.59 31.18
CA LEU A 346 16.68 -7.12 29.81
C LEU A 346 15.30 -6.47 29.60
N SER A 347 15.30 -5.17 29.36
CA SER A 347 14.11 -4.38 29.02
C SER A 347 14.32 -3.66 27.69
N GLY A 348 13.29 -3.03 27.14
CA GLY A 348 13.41 -2.24 25.91
C GLY A 348 14.41 -1.06 25.96
N ALA A 349 14.99 -0.76 27.13
CA ALA A 349 16.02 0.26 27.30
C ALA A 349 17.42 -0.31 27.67
N THR A 350 17.54 -1.62 27.87
CA THR A 350 18.80 -2.25 28.31
C THR A 350 19.78 -2.40 27.14
N LEU A 351 21.02 -1.93 27.31
CA LEU A 351 22.14 -2.22 26.41
C LEU A 351 22.98 -3.35 27.03
N GLU A 352 22.93 -4.52 26.43
CA GLU A 352 23.65 -5.71 26.89
C GLU A 352 24.37 -6.36 25.69
N ALA A 353 25.39 -7.15 25.96
CA ALA A 353 26.12 -7.91 24.96
C ALA A 353 26.52 -9.27 25.52
N LEU A 354 26.76 -10.22 24.61
CA LEU A 354 27.26 -11.55 24.93
C LEU A 354 28.75 -11.66 24.57
N GLU A 355 29.52 -12.24 25.47
CA GLU A 355 30.93 -12.58 25.25
C GLU A 355 31.08 -13.68 24.19
N PRO A 356 32.26 -13.83 23.55
CA PRO A 356 32.48 -14.85 22.53
C PRO A 356 32.12 -16.27 23.04
N GLY A 357 31.29 -16.99 22.28
CA GLY A 357 30.80 -18.33 22.63
C GLY A 357 29.77 -18.40 23.76
N GLU A 358 29.37 -17.28 24.36
CA GLU A 358 28.48 -17.25 25.52
C GLU A 358 27.02 -17.68 25.21
N VAL A 359 26.40 -18.39 26.16
CA VAL A 359 24.99 -18.79 26.12
C VAL A 359 24.28 -18.30 27.39
N ARG A 360 23.18 -17.55 27.24
CA ARG A 360 22.35 -17.06 28.36
C ARG A 360 20.88 -17.45 28.20
N VAL A 361 20.22 -17.73 29.32
CA VAL A 361 18.78 -18.01 29.38
C VAL A 361 18.10 -16.94 30.24
N TYR A 362 17.08 -16.30 29.68
CA TYR A 362 16.23 -15.32 30.38
C TYR A 362 14.81 -15.85 30.52
N ARG A 363 14.18 -15.57 31.66
CA ARG A 363 12.76 -15.85 31.90
C ARG A 363 11.93 -14.62 31.57
N SER A 364 10.81 -14.79 30.88
CA SER A 364 9.91 -13.68 30.57
C SER A 364 9.15 -13.19 31.80
N VAL A 365 9.01 -11.86 31.91
CA VAL A 365 8.12 -11.18 32.85
C VAL A 365 6.86 -10.79 32.09
N PRO A 366 5.66 -11.28 32.48
CA PRO A 366 4.43 -10.98 31.77
C PRO A 366 4.20 -9.48 31.67
N ALA A 367 3.80 -9.02 30.48
CA ALA A 367 3.52 -7.61 30.26
C ALA A 367 2.34 -7.14 31.12
N ARG A 368 2.53 -6.05 31.87
CA ARG A 368 1.42 -5.43 32.59
C ARG A 368 0.43 -4.82 31.60
N HIS A 369 -0.86 -5.04 31.86
CA HIS A 369 -1.92 -4.43 31.07
C HIS A 369 -1.93 -2.91 31.26
N VAL A 370 -1.98 -2.16 30.16
CA VAL A 370 -2.27 -0.73 30.20
C VAL A 370 -3.77 -0.55 30.44
N LEU A 371 -4.14 -0.26 31.70
CA LEU A 371 -5.52 0.01 32.07
C LEU A 371 -5.86 1.48 31.77
N ALA A 372 -6.33 1.76 30.56
CA ALA A 372 -6.88 3.08 30.23
C ALA A 372 -8.23 3.25 30.93
N VAL A 373 -8.29 3.96 32.05
CA VAL A 373 -9.56 4.41 32.62
C VAL A 373 -10.05 5.57 31.74
N PRO A 374 -11.10 5.39 30.92
CA PRO A 374 -11.56 6.48 30.06
C PRO A 374 -12.03 7.65 30.93
N ARG A 375 -11.68 8.88 30.50
CA ARG A 375 -12.10 10.14 31.16
C ARG A 375 -13.62 10.25 31.37
N MET A 376 -14.41 9.46 30.65
CA MET A 376 -15.87 9.37 30.78
C MET A 376 -16.31 7.90 30.59
N ARG A 377 -17.05 7.33 31.56
CA ARG A 377 -17.78 6.07 31.37
C ARG A 377 -19.23 6.43 31.03
N PRO A 378 -19.64 6.39 29.74
CA PRO A 378 -21.01 6.74 29.38
C PRO A 378 -21.99 5.79 30.07
N ARG A 379 -23.11 6.34 30.55
CA ARG A 379 -24.21 5.50 31.06
C ARG A 379 -24.80 4.69 29.91
N ALA A 380 -25.31 3.50 30.20
CA ALA A 380 -25.90 2.61 29.18
C ALA A 380 -27.01 3.30 28.35
N GLN A 381 -27.82 4.17 28.96
CA GLN A 381 -28.84 4.96 28.27
C GLN A 381 -28.26 5.92 27.22
N THR A 382 -27.09 6.53 27.52
CA THR A 382 -26.39 7.40 26.58
C THR A 382 -25.78 6.57 25.44
N ALA A 383 -25.23 5.39 25.75
CA ALA A 383 -24.68 4.47 24.74
C ALA A 383 -25.79 3.89 23.83
N ALA A 384 -26.99 3.63 24.35
CA ALA A 384 -28.12 3.14 23.56
C ALA A 384 -28.66 4.17 22.56
N ALA A 385 -28.35 5.47 22.75
CA ALA A 385 -28.69 6.54 21.83
C ALA A 385 -27.58 6.80 20.78
N TRP A 386 -26.47 6.05 20.81
CA TRP A 386 -25.43 6.18 19.81
C TRP A 386 -25.89 5.66 18.44
N PRO A 387 -25.28 6.14 17.34
CA PRO A 387 -25.57 5.65 16.01
C PRO A 387 -25.46 4.13 15.94
N ARG A 388 -26.56 3.46 15.58
CA ARG A 388 -26.60 1.99 15.42
C ARG A 388 -26.27 1.58 13.99
N VAL A 389 -26.78 2.32 13.01
CA VAL A 389 -26.34 2.20 11.62
C VAL A 389 -25.02 2.94 11.47
N CYS A 390 -23.98 2.22 11.07
CA CYS A 390 -22.66 2.75 10.76
C CYS A 390 -22.68 3.39 9.37
N ILE A 391 -22.08 4.56 9.23
CA ILE A 391 -21.92 5.25 7.94
C ILE A 391 -20.48 5.76 7.86
N GLU A 392 -19.73 5.22 6.93
CA GLU A 392 -18.28 5.38 6.82
C GLU A 392 -17.86 5.63 5.37
N SER A 393 -16.57 5.97 5.16
CA SER A 393 -15.95 6.08 3.84
C SER A 393 -16.73 6.90 2.78
N VAL A 394 -17.32 8.02 3.21
CA VAL A 394 -18.14 8.86 2.33
C VAL A 394 -17.28 9.56 1.28
N THR A 395 -17.66 9.41 0.01
CA THR A 395 -17.01 10.04 -1.15
C THR A 395 -18.04 10.73 -2.04
N PRO A 396 -17.69 11.80 -2.77
CA PRO A 396 -16.36 12.44 -2.80
C PRO A 396 -16.11 13.26 -1.54
N SER A 397 -14.86 13.36 -1.10
CA SER A 397 -14.49 14.07 0.12
C SER A 397 -13.05 14.56 0.03
N VAL A 398 -12.78 15.74 0.60
CA VAL A 398 -11.42 16.26 0.77
C VAL A 398 -11.14 16.49 2.25
N ASP A 399 -10.12 15.79 2.76
CA ASP A 399 -9.73 15.81 4.18
C ASP A 399 -10.94 15.56 5.11
N ASN A 400 -11.71 14.50 4.83
CA ASN A 400 -12.91 14.12 5.58
C ASN A 400 -13.93 15.27 5.71
N GLY A 401 -14.29 15.87 4.58
CA GLY A 401 -15.30 16.94 4.50
C GLY A 401 -14.81 18.32 4.98
N ARG A 402 -13.56 18.46 5.44
CA ARG A 402 -13.01 19.76 5.86
C ARG A 402 -13.03 20.76 4.71
N PHE A 403 -12.64 20.35 3.50
CA PHE A 403 -12.65 21.21 2.32
C PHE A 403 -13.72 20.78 1.33
N PRO A 404 -14.29 21.73 0.57
CA PRO A 404 -15.24 21.38 -0.45
C PRO A 404 -14.55 20.64 -1.62
N VAL A 405 -15.25 19.66 -2.18
CA VAL A 405 -14.93 19.15 -3.52
C VAL A 405 -15.38 20.18 -4.54
N LYS A 406 -14.77 20.20 -5.73
CA LYS A 406 -15.10 21.18 -6.78
C LYS A 406 -15.66 20.51 -8.00
N ARG A 407 -16.71 21.10 -8.55
CA ARG A 407 -17.39 20.67 -9.78
C ARG A 407 -17.87 21.88 -10.56
N THR A 408 -18.51 21.62 -11.69
CA THR A 408 -19.09 22.64 -12.55
C THR A 408 -20.61 22.59 -12.44
N VAL A 409 -21.28 23.72 -12.59
CA VAL A 409 -22.74 23.78 -12.76
C VAL A 409 -23.17 22.89 -13.95
N GLY A 410 -24.21 22.10 -13.75
CA GLY A 410 -24.67 21.05 -14.68
C GLY A 410 -24.11 19.65 -14.37
N ASP A 411 -23.06 19.54 -13.56
CA ASP A 411 -22.52 18.23 -13.15
C ASP A 411 -23.48 17.50 -12.21
N ARG A 412 -23.28 16.19 -12.09
CA ARG A 412 -23.90 15.33 -11.09
C ARG A 412 -22.85 14.91 -10.05
N ILE A 413 -23.22 14.98 -8.78
CA ILE A 413 -22.38 14.48 -7.69
C ILE A 413 -22.74 13.04 -7.41
N CYS A 414 -21.81 12.13 -7.68
CA CYS A 414 -21.93 10.72 -7.32
C CYS A 414 -21.44 10.52 -5.88
N VAL A 415 -22.39 10.45 -4.94
CA VAL A 415 -22.11 10.18 -3.53
C VAL A 415 -22.10 8.68 -3.31
N GLU A 416 -21.08 8.20 -2.61
CA GLU A 416 -20.99 6.83 -2.14
C GLU A 416 -20.59 6.79 -0.67
N ALA A 417 -21.03 5.74 0.03
CA ALA A 417 -20.70 5.50 1.42
C ALA A 417 -20.74 4.01 1.73
N ASP A 418 -19.98 3.59 2.74
CA ASP A 418 -20.12 2.27 3.34
C ASP A 418 -21.15 2.41 4.46
N ALA A 419 -22.22 1.60 4.41
CA ALA A 419 -23.27 1.65 5.41
C ALA A 419 -23.79 0.27 5.74
N PHE A 420 -23.83 -0.05 7.04
CA PHE A 420 -24.17 -1.36 7.59
C PHE A 420 -24.66 -1.24 9.04
N CYS A 421 -25.24 -2.30 9.58
CA CYS A 421 -25.77 -2.38 10.94
C CYS A 421 -25.41 -3.75 11.55
N ASP A 422 -25.43 -3.87 12.88
CA ASP A 422 -25.36 -5.18 13.53
C ASP A 422 -26.56 -6.08 13.15
N GLY A 423 -26.35 -7.39 13.15
CA GLY A 423 -27.39 -8.37 12.80
C GLY A 423 -27.47 -8.67 11.30
N HIS A 424 -28.66 -9.10 10.85
CA HIS A 424 -28.91 -9.55 9.47
C HIS A 424 -30.02 -8.75 8.80
N ASP A 425 -30.48 -7.69 9.48
CA ASP A 425 -31.58 -6.86 9.03
C ASP A 425 -31.13 -5.99 7.85
N ARG A 426 -32.06 -5.71 6.94
CA ARG A 426 -31.82 -4.78 5.84
C ARG A 426 -31.82 -3.35 6.36
N ILE A 427 -30.98 -2.52 5.74
CA ILE A 427 -30.97 -1.08 5.96
C ILE A 427 -31.40 -0.36 4.68
N ALA A 428 -31.84 0.87 4.84
CA ALA A 428 -31.99 1.82 3.77
C ALA A 428 -31.05 3.01 4.02
N VAL A 429 -30.56 3.59 2.94
CA VAL A 429 -29.58 4.67 2.96
C VAL A 429 -30.03 5.75 1.99
N ALA A 430 -29.89 7.02 2.35
CA ALA A 430 -30.19 8.15 1.49
C ALA A 430 -29.11 9.22 1.56
N VAL A 431 -28.93 9.93 0.45
CA VAL A 431 -28.18 11.19 0.43
C VAL A 431 -29.14 12.33 0.68
N LEU A 432 -28.76 13.24 1.58
CA LEU A 432 -29.40 14.52 1.78
C LEU A 432 -28.54 15.59 1.13
N TRP A 433 -29.12 16.49 0.33
CA TRP A 433 -28.37 17.62 -0.22
C TRP A 433 -29.21 18.89 -0.26
N ARG A 434 -28.53 20.04 -0.31
CA ARG A 434 -29.15 21.34 -0.57
C ARG A 434 -28.10 22.34 -1.05
N PRO A 435 -28.51 23.37 -1.80
CA PRO A 435 -27.73 24.60 -1.88
C PRO A 435 -27.60 25.28 -0.51
N ALA A 436 -26.49 25.97 -0.24
CA ALA A 436 -26.23 26.55 1.09
C ALA A 436 -27.23 27.66 1.51
N ASP A 437 -27.88 28.33 0.55
CA ASP A 437 -28.93 29.32 0.79
C ASP A 437 -30.33 28.70 1.04
N ALA A 438 -30.49 27.39 0.81
CA ALA A 438 -31.76 26.71 0.96
C ALA A 438 -32.00 26.26 2.41
N LYS A 439 -33.24 26.44 2.89
CA LYS A 439 -33.63 26.05 4.25
C LYS A 439 -33.92 24.55 4.38
N THR A 440 -34.41 23.93 3.32
CA THR A 440 -34.86 22.53 3.29
C THR A 440 -33.87 21.62 2.57
N TRP A 441 -33.70 20.40 3.07
CA TRP A 441 -32.91 19.35 2.42
C TRP A 441 -33.75 18.60 1.39
N ALA A 442 -33.19 18.37 0.21
CA ALA A 442 -33.65 17.32 -0.69
C ALA A 442 -33.06 15.97 -0.25
N SER A 443 -33.73 14.87 -0.63
CA SER A 443 -33.31 13.51 -0.28
C SER A 443 -33.50 12.58 -1.48
N ALA A 444 -32.58 11.62 -1.63
CA ALA A 444 -32.67 10.57 -2.63
C ALA A 444 -32.13 9.25 -2.06
N PRO A 445 -32.84 8.13 -2.29
CA PRO A 445 -32.37 6.82 -1.84
C PRO A 445 -31.06 6.45 -2.56
N MET A 446 -30.15 5.81 -1.83
CA MET A 446 -28.94 5.22 -2.36
C MET A 446 -29.21 3.77 -2.77
N ARG A 447 -28.57 3.34 -3.86
CA ARG A 447 -28.58 1.95 -4.32
C ARG A 447 -27.39 1.19 -3.76
N ALA A 448 -27.59 -0.05 -3.33
CA ALA A 448 -26.50 -0.93 -2.96
C ALA A 448 -25.67 -1.34 -4.20
N LEU A 449 -24.35 -1.36 -4.07
CA LEU A 449 -23.39 -1.83 -5.06
C LEU A 449 -22.78 -3.21 -4.71
N GLY A 450 -23.08 -3.72 -3.50
CA GLY A 450 -22.48 -4.92 -2.93
C GLY A 450 -21.46 -4.59 -1.83
N ASN A 451 -21.20 -5.55 -0.94
CA ASN A 451 -20.28 -5.40 0.20
C ASN A 451 -20.51 -4.10 0.98
N ASP A 452 -21.76 -3.83 1.33
CA ASP A 452 -22.20 -2.65 2.11
C ASP A 452 -21.88 -1.28 1.50
N ARG A 453 -21.50 -1.23 0.21
CA ARG A 453 -21.27 0.01 -0.53
C ARG A 453 -22.58 0.53 -1.12
N TRP A 454 -22.87 1.81 -0.95
CA TRP A 454 -24.07 2.47 -1.45
C TRP A 454 -23.74 3.63 -2.37
N ARG A 455 -24.62 3.96 -3.32
CA ARG A 455 -24.45 5.09 -4.25
C ARG A 455 -25.76 5.85 -4.52
N ALA A 456 -25.70 7.18 -4.53
CA ALA A 456 -26.73 8.03 -5.14
C ALA A 456 -26.09 9.19 -5.92
N GLU A 457 -26.91 9.87 -6.71
CA GLU A 457 -26.46 11.06 -7.44
C GLU A 457 -27.45 12.21 -7.28
N PHE A 458 -26.93 13.44 -7.18
CA PHE A 458 -27.74 14.66 -7.24
C PHE A 458 -27.15 15.70 -8.20
N PRO A 459 -27.99 16.53 -8.85
CA PRO A 459 -27.53 17.53 -9.81
C PRO A 459 -27.07 18.84 -9.14
N LEU A 460 -26.11 19.51 -9.77
CA LEU A 460 -25.71 20.88 -9.43
C LEU A 460 -26.35 21.89 -10.39
N GLU A 461 -27.47 22.47 -10.00
CA GLU A 461 -28.29 23.31 -10.89
C GLU A 461 -27.92 24.79 -10.89
N ARG A 462 -27.19 25.26 -9.86
CA ARG A 462 -26.79 26.66 -9.69
C ARG A 462 -25.30 26.75 -9.35
N ILE A 463 -24.69 27.88 -9.69
CA ILE A 463 -23.33 28.22 -9.23
C ILE A 463 -23.39 28.58 -7.75
N GLY A 464 -22.45 28.07 -6.95
CA GLY A 464 -22.31 28.34 -5.52
C GLY A 464 -22.03 27.08 -4.70
N THR A 465 -22.07 27.21 -3.38
CA THR A 465 -21.81 26.11 -2.44
C THR A 465 -23.07 25.25 -2.24
N TYR A 466 -22.89 23.94 -2.34
CA TYR A 466 -23.86 22.92 -1.95
C TYR A 466 -23.36 22.15 -0.74
N GLU A 467 -24.29 21.67 0.07
CA GLU A 467 -24.06 20.83 1.23
C GLU A 467 -24.69 19.46 1.00
N PHE A 468 -24.03 18.40 1.47
CA PHE A 468 -24.62 17.06 1.50
C PHE A 468 -24.24 16.26 2.75
N ARG A 469 -25.08 15.27 3.06
CA ARG A 469 -24.92 14.28 4.14
C ARG A 469 -25.41 12.93 3.68
N VAL A 470 -25.01 11.89 4.40
CA VAL A 470 -25.57 10.55 4.23
C VAL A 470 -26.32 10.18 5.49
N GLU A 471 -27.51 9.61 5.32
CA GLU A 471 -28.31 9.04 6.39
C GLU A 471 -28.58 7.56 6.12
N GLY A 472 -28.71 6.79 7.18
CA GLY A 472 -29.00 5.37 7.13
C GLY A 472 -29.88 4.96 8.29
N TRP A 473 -30.77 4.01 8.07
CA TRP A 473 -31.70 3.51 9.07
C TRP A 473 -32.02 2.03 8.81
N ARG A 474 -32.56 1.36 9.83
CA ARG A 474 -33.02 -0.02 9.69
C ARG A 474 -34.32 -0.03 8.90
N ASP A 475 -34.36 -0.76 7.79
CA ASP A 475 -35.57 -0.90 6.97
C ASP A 475 -36.37 -2.12 7.44
N VAL A 476 -37.34 -1.86 8.31
CA VAL A 476 -38.16 -2.90 8.95
C VAL A 476 -38.98 -3.66 7.91
N PHE A 477 -39.57 -2.95 6.95
CA PHE A 477 -40.41 -3.59 5.94
C PHE A 477 -39.58 -4.38 4.93
N ALA A 478 -38.45 -3.86 4.46
CA ALA A 478 -37.58 -4.60 3.54
C ALA A 478 -36.96 -5.84 4.19
N THR A 479 -36.66 -5.79 5.49
CA THR A 479 -36.22 -6.97 6.25
C THR A 479 -37.32 -8.03 6.28
N LEU A 480 -38.53 -7.64 6.69
CA LEU A 480 -39.68 -8.53 6.74
C LEU A 480 -40.03 -9.11 5.36
N HIS A 481 -40.04 -8.26 4.32
CA HIS A 481 -40.29 -8.65 2.94
C HIS A 481 -39.30 -9.72 2.47
N ALA A 482 -38.00 -9.53 2.72
CA ALA A 482 -36.97 -10.48 2.34
C ALA A 482 -37.11 -11.83 3.05
N ASP A 483 -37.45 -11.82 4.34
CA ASP A 483 -37.63 -13.05 5.10
C ASP A 483 -38.90 -13.79 4.69
N LEU A 484 -39.97 -13.05 4.38
CA LEU A 484 -41.20 -13.61 3.79
C LEU A 484 -40.96 -14.20 2.41
N GLU A 485 -40.12 -13.60 1.56
CA GLU A 485 -39.75 -14.20 0.28
C GLU A 485 -39.00 -15.51 0.44
N LYS A 486 -38.04 -15.59 1.39
CA LYS A 486 -37.33 -16.84 1.71
C LYS A 486 -38.29 -17.92 2.23
N LYS A 487 -39.18 -17.56 3.16
CA LYS A 487 -40.22 -18.46 3.68
C LYS A 487 -41.17 -18.93 2.58
N ARG A 488 -41.58 -18.03 1.68
CA ARG A 488 -42.43 -18.37 0.52
C ARG A 488 -41.73 -19.34 -0.41
N ALA A 489 -40.45 -19.11 -0.73
CA ALA A 489 -39.67 -20.00 -1.57
C ALA A 489 -39.45 -21.39 -0.93
N ALA A 490 -39.34 -21.45 0.39
CA ALA A 490 -39.23 -22.70 1.15
C ALA A 490 -40.58 -23.37 1.45
N ASN A 491 -41.71 -22.77 1.07
CA ASN A 491 -43.08 -23.19 1.42
C ASN A 491 -43.32 -23.34 2.94
N THR A 492 -42.76 -22.41 3.74
CA THR A 492 -42.85 -22.43 5.22
C THR A 492 -43.59 -21.21 5.81
N VAL A 493 -44.30 -20.45 4.99
CA VAL A 493 -45.10 -19.29 5.44
C VAL A 493 -46.26 -19.75 6.32
N LEU A 494 -46.38 -19.16 7.50
CA LEU A 494 -47.48 -19.37 8.44
C LEU A 494 -48.52 -18.23 8.36
N PRO A 495 -49.79 -18.45 8.72
CA PRO A 495 -50.80 -17.38 8.74
C PRO A 495 -50.41 -16.17 9.62
N VAL A 496 -49.68 -16.40 10.71
CA VAL A 496 -49.19 -15.32 11.59
C VAL A 496 -48.17 -14.42 10.90
N ASP A 497 -47.33 -14.97 10.01
CA ASP A 497 -46.34 -14.19 9.26
C ASP A 497 -47.03 -13.15 8.36
N VAL A 498 -48.17 -13.53 7.75
CA VAL A 498 -48.98 -12.65 6.91
C VAL A 498 -49.68 -11.57 7.75
N GLN A 499 -50.20 -11.94 8.92
CA GLN A 499 -50.83 -10.99 9.84
C GLN A 499 -49.84 -9.90 10.31
N GLU A 500 -48.62 -10.30 10.67
CA GLU A 500 -47.55 -9.36 11.02
C GLU A 500 -47.22 -8.42 9.87
N ALA A 501 -47.10 -8.94 8.64
CA ALA A 501 -46.81 -8.14 7.46
C ALA A 501 -47.91 -7.12 7.15
N VAL A 502 -49.18 -7.52 7.25
CA VAL A 502 -50.33 -6.60 7.06
C VAL A 502 -50.38 -5.56 8.17
N ALA A 503 -50.09 -5.92 9.42
CA ALA A 503 -50.05 -4.96 10.53
C ALA A 503 -48.98 -3.88 10.32
N VAL A 504 -47.81 -4.23 9.76
CA VAL A 504 -46.78 -3.23 9.40
C VAL A 504 -47.28 -2.26 8.33
N VAL A 505 -48.02 -2.73 7.32
CA VAL A 505 -48.63 -1.86 6.29
C VAL A 505 -49.72 -0.96 6.90
N GLN A 506 -50.54 -1.49 7.81
CA GLN A 506 -51.55 -0.71 8.54
C GLN A 506 -50.91 0.39 9.40
N ALA A 507 -49.83 0.06 10.11
CA ALA A 507 -49.07 1.00 10.91
C ALA A 507 -48.50 2.14 10.05
N ALA A 508 -47.92 1.82 8.88
CA ALA A 508 -47.43 2.80 7.92
C ALA A 508 -48.54 3.69 7.35
N HIS A 509 -49.72 3.12 7.04
CA HIS A 509 -50.88 3.89 6.63
C HIS A 509 -51.33 4.89 7.71
N ALA A 510 -51.44 4.46 8.96
CA ALA A 510 -51.93 5.28 10.07
C ALA A 510 -51.10 6.55 10.33
N ARG A 511 -49.81 6.52 9.96
CA ARG A 511 -48.87 7.65 10.11
C ARG A 511 -48.58 8.39 8.81
N SER A 512 -49.12 7.94 7.68
CA SER A 512 -49.02 8.61 6.39
C SER A 512 -50.11 9.66 6.22
N THR A 513 -49.90 10.63 5.32
CA THR A 513 -50.91 11.66 4.98
C THR A 513 -50.97 11.89 3.47
N GLY A 514 -52.03 12.54 2.99
CA GLY A 514 -52.21 12.90 1.58
C GLY A 514 -52.21 11.70 0.63
N ALA A 515 -51.62 11.88 -0.56
CA ALA A 515 -51.60 10.86 -1.62
C ALA A 515 -50.95 9.53 -1.20
N LEU A 516 -49.98 9.56 -0.28
CA LEU A 516 -49.34 8.35 0.23
C LEU A 516 -50.30 7.53 1.10
N ALA A 517 -51.09 8.19 1.97
CA ALA A 517 -52.11 7.52 2.75
C ALA A 517 -53.18 6.89 1.85
N GLU A 518 -53.65 7.61 0.82
CA GLU A 518 -54.61 7.09 -0.17
C GLU A 518 -54.06 5.85 -0.90
N ARG A 519 -52.79 5.88 -1.32
CA ARG A 519 -52.13 4.74 -1.97
C ARG A 519 -52.05 3.53 -1.04
N LEU A 520 -51.63 3.72 0.22
CA LEU A 520 -51.56 2.64 1.21
C LEU A 520 -52.95 2.09 1.56
N GLN A 521 -53.98 2.95 1.64
CA GLN A 521 -55.36 2.53 1.86
C GLN A 521 -55.88 1.67 0.69
N ALA A 522 -55.54 2.01 -0.55
CA ALA A 522 -55.87 1.19 -1.72
C ALA A 522 -55.22 -0.19 -1.65
N ILE A 523 -53.94 -0.27 -1.27
CA ILE A 523 -53.22 -1.54 -1.04
C ILE A 523 -53.91 -2.35 0.06
N LEU A 524 -54.21 -1.76 1.22
CA LEU A 524 -54.91 -2.42 2.32
C LEU A 524 -56.29 -2.93 1.93
N THR A 525 -57.01 -2.19 1.08
CA THR A 525 -58.32 -2.61 0.56
C THR A 525 -58.19 -3.84 -0.35
N ARG A 526 -57.16 -3.88 -1.21
CA ARG A 526 -56.85 -5.06 -2.04
C ARG A 526 -56.49 -6.27 -1.20
N ILE A 527 -55.68 -6.09 -0.15
CA ILE A 527 -55.33 -7.14 0.81
C ILE A 527 -56.60 -7.67 1.50
N GLY A 528 -57.45 -6.78 2.02
CA GLY A 528 -58.68 -7.15 2.72
C GLY A 528 -59.73 -7.83 1.85
N ALA A 529 -59.67 -7.67 0.52
CA ALA A 529 -60.55 -8.37 -0.42
C ALA A 529 -60.18 -9.85 -0.63
N GLN A 530 -59.01 -10.30 -0.16
CA GLN A 530 -58.57 -11.70 -0.24
C GLN A 530 -58.85 -12.43 1.07
N SER A 531 -59.35 -13.67 1.00
CA SER A 531 -59.61 -14.52 2.18
C SER A 531 -58.44 -15.44 2.54
N GLU A 532 -57.60 -15.80 1.56
CA GLU A 532 -56.47 -16.71 1.76
C GLU A 532 -55.17 -15.98 2.12
N PRO A 533 -54.43 -16.39 3.19
CA PRO A 533 -53.20 -15.72 3.62
C PRO A 533 -52.12 -15.59 2.53
N LEU A 534 -51.95 -16.61 1.69
CA LEU A 534 -50.95 -16.56 0.61
C LEU A 534 -51.32 -15.56 -0.50
N GLN A 535 -52.61 -15.31 -0.73
CA GLN A 535 -53.07 -14.30 -1.68
C GLN A 535 -52.89 -12.88 -1.13
N GLN A 536 -53.15 -12.69 0.16
CA GLN A 536 -52.83 -11.45 0.87
C GLN A 536 -51.32 -11.16 0.82
N LEU A 537 -50.50 -12.16 1.13
CA LEU A 537 -49.04 -12.05 1.08
C LEU A 537 -48.54 -11.71 -0.32
N ALA A 538 -49.13 -12.25 -1.38
CA ALA A 538 -48.74 -11.92 -2.75
C ALA A 538 -48.83 -10.41 -3.01
N ILE A 539 -49.88 -9.74 -2.52
CA ILE A 539 -50.06 -8.29 -2.63
C ILE A 539 -49.04 -7.54 -1.75
N VAL A 540 -48.80 -8.02 -0.53
CA VAL A 540 -47.78 -7.42 0.37
C VAL A 540 -46.39 -7.43 -0.26
N LEU A 541 -46.06 -8.50 -1.00
CA LEU A 541 -44.76 -8.66 -1.65
C LEU A 541 -44.65 -7.94 -3.00
N GLU A 542 -45.72 -7.31 -3.50
CA GLU A 542 -45.68 -6.58 -4.77
C GLU A 542 -44.70 -5.40 -4.75
N PRO A 543 -44.04 -5.08 -5.89
CA PRO A 543 -43.17 -3.91 -6.00
C PRO A 543 -43.85 -2.58 -5.63
N ASP A 544 -45.15 -2.45 -5.94
CA ASP A 544 -45.94 -1.25 -5.61
C ASP A 544 -46.07 -1.06 -4.09
N THR A 545 -46.34 -2.15 -3.36
CA THR A 545 -46.38 -2.15 -1.89
C THR A 545 -45.03 -1.80 -1.30
N ALA A 546 -43.95 -2.42 -1.78
CA ALA A 546 -42.61 -2.12 -1.31
C ALA A 546 -42.21 -0.65 -1.51
N GLN A 547 -42.56 -0.05 -2.66
CA GLN A 547 -42.33 1.38 -2.91
C GLN A 547 -43.15 2.28 -2.00
N ALA A 548 -44.44 1.96 -1.77
CA ALA A 548 -45.28 2.74 -0.88
C ALA A 548 -44.78 2.67 0.57
N MET A 549 -44.33 1.49 1.01
CA MET A 549 -43.76 1.29 2.35
C MET A 549 -42.43 2.02 2.54
N ALA A 550 -41.53 1.99 1.54
CA ALA A 550 -40.28 2.74 1.58
C ALA A 550 -40.51 4.27 1.66
N ALA A 551 -41.52 4.79 0.97
CA ALA A 551 -41.91 6.21 1.08
C ALA A 551 -42.54 6.55 2.43
N ALA A 552 -43.14 5.58 3.11
CA ALA A 552 -43.81 5.75 4.38
C ALA A 552 -42.91 5.50 5.59
N ASP A 553 -41.68 5.02 5.44
CA ASP A 553 -40.78 4.60 6.54
C ASP A 553 -40.61 5.66 7.66
N ASP A 554 -40.61 5.27 8.95
CA ASP A 554 -40.30 6.14 10.10
C ASP A 554 -38.82 6.24 10.43
N LYS A 555 -37.97 5.50 9.69
CA LYS A 555 -36.52 5.51 9.80
C LYS A 555 -36.03 5.14 11.21
N PRO A 556 -36.37 3.96 11.74
CA PRO A 556 -35.91 3.54 13.06
C PRO A 556 -34.39 3.42 13.11
N PHE A 557 -33.78 3.87 14.22
CA PHE A 557 -32.33 3.95 14.39
C PHE A 557 -31.63 4.81 13.33
N ARG A 558 -32.31 5.85 12.83
CA ARG A 558 -31.72 6.80 11.88
C ARG A 558 -30.40 7.38 12.42
N SER A 559 -29.34 7.12 11.67
CA SER A 559 -28.02 7.71 11.82
C SER A 559 -27.78 8.70 10.69
N GLU A 560 -27.15 9.83 10.98
CA GLU A 560 -26.62 10.76 9.99
C GLU A 560 -25.10 10.85 10.15
N THR A 561 -24.40 11.12 9.04
CA THR A 561 -22.99 11.51 9.11
C THR A 561 -22.82 12.75 10.00
N PRO A 562 -21.87 12.76 10.96
CA PRO A 562 -21.71 13.88 11.89
C PRO A 562 -21.17 15.16 11.23
N MET A 563 -20.58 15.04 10.04
CA MET A 563 -20.05 16.14 9.25
C MET A 563 -20.98 16.50 8.10
N THR A 564 -20.97 17.78 7.71
CA THR A 564 -21.64 18.25 6.48
C THR A 564 -20.58 18.42 5.40
N PHE A 565 -20.68 17.63 4.34
CA PHE A 565 -19.77 17.71 3.21
C PHE A 565 -20.18 18.88 2.32
N ARG A 566 -19.20 19.49 1.65
CA ARG A 566 -19.42 20.67 0.80
C ARG A 566 -18.96 20.41 -0.63
N VAL A 567 -19.68 21.00 -1.57
CA VAL A 567 -19.37 20.98 -2.99
C VAL A 567 -19.41 22.41 -3.50
N GLU A 568 -18.33 22.87 -4.12
CA GLU A 568 -18.32 24.12 -4.88
C GLU A 568 -18.76 23.84 -6.32
N SER A 569 -19.96 24.31 -6.69
CA SER A 569 -20.43 24.33 -8.07
C SER A 569 -19.98 25.63 -8.74
N GLU A 570 -19.01 25.54 -9.64
CA GLU A 570 -18.45 26.71 -10.32
C GLU A 570 -18.94 26.82 -11.76
N ARG A 571 -18.79 28.00 -12.37
CA ARG A 571 -19.08 28.19 -13.79
C ARG A 571 -18.10 27.41 -14.66
N ARG A 572 -18.51 27.08 -15.89
CA ARG A 572 -17.71 26.29 -16.85
C ARG A 572 -16.30 26.84 -17.08
N ALA A 573 -16.10 28.15 -17.15
CA ALA A 573 -14.77 28.71 -17.39
C ALA A 573 -13.79 28.52 -16.22
N ALA A 574 -14.25 28.15 -15.02
CA ALA A 574 -13.38 27.68 -13.95
C ALA A 574 -12.69 26.36 -14.30
N HIS A 575 -13.27 25.56 -15.22
CA HIS A 575 -12.82 24.23 -15.60
C HIS A 575 -12.33 24.13 -17.05
N PHE A 576 -12.89 24.94 -17.95
CA PHE A 576 -12.57 24.91 -19.38
C PHE A 576 -12.45 26.32 -19.95
N ALA A 577 -11.25 26.70 -20.34
CA ALA A 577 -10.95 27.97 -20.97
C ALA A 577 -9.57 27.92 -21.67
N SER A 578 -9.40 28.77 -22.67
CA SER A 578 -8.13 29.03 -23.34
C SER A 578 -7.71 30.47 -23.06
N TRP A 579 -6.52 30.66 -22.47
CA TRP A 579 -6.02 31.96 -22.00
C TRP A 579 -4.92 32.52 -22.91
N TYR A 580 -5.04 33.79 -23.25
CA TYR A 580 -4.01 34.54 -23.98
C TYR A 580 -3.48 35.66 -23.08
N GLU A 581 -2.19 35.63 -22.77
CA GLU A 581 -1.51 36.66 -22.00
C GLU A 581 -0.79 37.65 -22.91
N LEU A 582 -1.01 38.96 -22.69
CA LEU A 582 -0.27 40.03 -23.35
C LEU A 582 -0.01 41.21 -22.42
N PHE A 583 0.96 42.05 -22.76
CA PHE A 583 1.24 43.28 -22.04
C PHE A 583 0.59 44.47 -22.78
N PRO A 584 -0.34 45.20 -22.16
CA PRO A 584 -1.02 46.33 -22.80
C PRO A 584 -0.06 47.40 -23.34
N ARG A 585 1.03 47.65 -22.61
CA ARG A 585 2.05 48.64 -22.97
C ARG A 585 2.80 48.35 -24.27
N SER A 586 2.74 47.14 -24.79
CA SER A 586 3.43 46.74 -26.02
C SER A 586 2.48 46.62 -27.23
N GLN A 587 1.21 46.94 -27.07
CA GLN A 587 0.22 46.77 -28.14
C GLN A 587 0.18 47.95 -29.11
N SER A 588 1.06 48.95 -28.95
CA SER A 588 1.16 50.13 -29.81
C SER A 588 1.57 49.81 -31.26
N GLY A 589 2.21 48.66 -31.48
CA GLY A 589 2.88 48.29 -32.73
C GLY A 589 4.25 48.94 -32.91
N ASP A 590 4.73 49.72 -31.93
CA ASP A 590 5.98 50.48 -31.98
C ASP A 590 6.75 50.31 -30.66
N PRO A 591 7.96 49.73 -30.66
CA PRO A 591 8.74 49.52 -29.44
C PRO A 591 9.23 50.83 -28.78
N GLN A 592 9.03 52.00 -29.41
CA GLN A 592 9.32 53.31 -28.83
C GLN A 592 8.08 54.02 -28.28
N ARG A 593 6.88 53.47 -28.48
CA ARG A 593 5.62 54.07 -28.00
C ARG A 593 4.94 53.16 -27.00
N HIS A 594 4.65 53.67 -25.80
CA HIS A 594 3.82 52.97 -24.84
C HIS A 594 2.40 52.74 -25.42
N GLY A 595 1.90 51.52 -25.30
CA GLY A 595 0.57 51.12 -25.70
C GLY A 595 -0.51 51.57 -24.73
N THR A 596 -1.73 51.70 -25.24
CA THR A 596 -2.93 52.05 -24.46
C THR A 596 -3.93 50.88 -24.45
N PHE A 597 -4.96 50.93 -23.62
CA PHE A 597 -6.05 49.97 -23.72
C PHE A 597 -6.79 50.03 -25.07
N ASP A 598 -6.86 51.19 -25.73
CA ASP A 598 -7.44 51.31 -27.07
C ASP A 598 -6.59 50.58 -28.13
N ASP A 599 -5.28 50.44 -27.90
CA ASP A 599 -4.41 49.60 -28.74
C ASP A 599 -4.64 48.10 -28.48
N VAL A 600 -4.91 47.71 -27.23
CA VAL A 600 -5.33 46.32 -26.91
C VAL A 600 -6.65 45.98 -27.60
N ILE A 601 -7.62 46.91 -27.64
CA ILE A 601 -8.92 46.72 -28.30
C ILE A 601 -8.74 46.28 -29.77
N LYS A 602 -7.75 46.83 -30.47
CA LYS A 602 -7.46 46.46 -31.87
C LYS A 602 -7.02 45.00 -32.02
N ARG A 603 -6.43 44.40 -30.99
CA ARG A 603 -5.96 42.99 -31.00
C ARG A 603 -7.07 41.97 -30.69
N LEU A 604 -8.20 42.39 -30.10
CA LEU A 604 -9.24 41.48 -29.62
C LEU A 604 -9.80 40.57 -30.74
N ALA A 605 -9.97 41.11 -31.95
CA ALA A 605 -10.46 40.34 -33.09
C ALA A 605 -9.51 39.19 -33.47
N HIS A 606 -8.20 39.45 -33.47
CA HIS A 606 -7.17 38.45 -33.76
C HIS A 606 -7.11 37.36 -32.67
N ILE A 607 -7.10 37.76 -31.39
CA ILE A 607 -7.11 36.83 -30.25
C ILE A 607 -8.36 35.95 -30.29
N ARG A 608 -9.52 36.55 -30.57
CA ARG A 608 -10.76 35.80 -30.69
C ARG A 608 -10.78 34.87 -31.89
N ALA A 609 -10.17 35.25 -33.02
CA ALA A 609 -10.06 34.39 -34.20
C ALA A 609 -9.28 33.10 -33.92
N MET A 610 -8.28 33.16 -33.03
CA MET A 610 -7.59 31.97 -32.51
C MET A 610 -8.41 31.15 -31.50
N ASN A 611 -9.68 31.50 -31.27
CA ASN A 611 -10.60 30.83 -30.36
C ASN A 611 -10.17 30.86 -28.88
N PHE A 612 -9.48 31.93 -28.44
CA PHE A 612 -9.29 32.18 -27.01
C PHE A 612 -10.59 32.64 -26.33
N ASP A 613 -10.65 32.41 -25.02
CA ASP A 613 -11.79 32.73 -24.16
C ASP A 613 -11.45 33.84 -23.16
N VAL A 614 -10.17 33.92 -22.75
CA VAL A 614 -9.70 34.83 -21.71
C VAL A 614 -8.51 35.64 -22.22
N LEU A 615 -8.57 36.96 -22.03
CA LEU A 615 -7.45 37.88 -22.15
C LEU A 615 -6.88 38.15 -20.76
N TYR A 616 -5.68 37.68 -20.50
CA TYR A 616 -4.95 37.91 -19.25
C TYR A 616 -3.91 39.03 -19.44
N MET A 617 -3.84 39.95 -18.50
CA MET A 617 -2.86 41.04 -18.49
C MET A 617 -2.09 41.04 -17.16
N PRO A 618 -0.77 41.29 -17.20
CA PRO A 618 0.03 41.65 -16.02
C PRO A 618 -0.57 42.86 -15.28
N PRO A 619 -0.03 43.24 -14.11
CA PRO A 619 -0.53 44.40 -13.37
C PRO A 619 -0.62 45.65 -14.24
N ILE A 620 -1.76 46.35 -14.16
CA ILE A 620 -2.09 47.54 -14.96
C ILE A 620 -1.94 48.84 -14.16
N HIS A 621 -1.30 48.76 -13.01
CA HIS A 621 -1.21 49.83 -12.02
C HIS A 621 0.01 50.74 -12.26
N PRO A 622 0.08 51.92 -11.63
CA PRO A 622 1.28 52.74 -11.64
C PRO A 622 2.53 51.96 -11.20
N ILE A 623 3.68 52.24 -11.82
CA ILE A 623 4.94 51.52 -11.61
C ILE A 623 5.94 52.43 -10.88
N GLY A 624 6.53 51.94 -9.78
CA GLY A 624 7.50 52.68 -8.99
C GLY A 624 8.74 53.15 -9.77
N LEU A 625 9.36 54.23 -9.31
CA LEU A 625 10.57 54.82 -9.89
C LEU A 625 11.82 54.44 -9.08
N ASN A 626 11.69 54.28 -7.77
CA ASN A 626 12.77 53.89 -6.88
C ASN A 626 13.15 52.42 -7.08
N ASN A 627 14.46 52.18 -7.24
CA ASN A 627 15.04 50.87 -7.55
C ASN A 627 14.43 50.20 -8.79
N ARG A 628 13.84 50.97 -9.70
CA ARG A 628 13.23 50.46 -10.93
C ARG A 628 14.25 49.63 -11.73
N LYS A 629 13.82 48.43 -12.13
CA LYS A 629 14.62 47.55 -12.99
C LYS A 629 14.62 48.01 -14.44
N GLY A 630 15.78 47.92 -15.07
CA GLY A 630 15.98 48.23 -16.50
C GLY A 630 15.91 47.01 -17.40
N ARG A 631 16.15 47.21 -18.71
CA ARG A 631 16.18 46.15 -19.74
C ARG A 631 16.96 44.92 -19.28
N ASN A 632 16.50 43.74 -19.70
CA ASN A 632 17.11 42.44 -19.36
C ASN A 632 17.34 42.22 -17.86
N ASN A 633 16.41 42.70 -17.01
CA ASN A 633 16.45 42.57 -15.55
C ASN A 633 17.68 43.28 -14.93
N SER A 634 18.16 44.35 -15.55
CA SER A 634 19.18 45.23 -14.96
C SER A 634 18.68 45.79 -13.63
N VAL A 635 19.55 45.83 -12.62
CA VAL A 635 19.22 46.37 -11.28
C VAL A 635 19.03 47.89 -11.29
N THR A 636 19.43 48.56 -12.37
CA THR A 636 19.28 50.00 -12.57
C THR A 636 18.62 50.25 -13.91
N ALA A 637 17.52 51.00 -13.92
CA ALA A 637 16.89 51.52 -15.12
C ALA A 637 17.56 52.80 -15.63
N VAL A 638 17.57 53.01 -16.95
CA VAL A 638 17.88 54.31 -17.56
C VAL A 638 16.60 55.08 -17.91
N ASP A 639 16.73 56.39 -18.11
CA ASP A 639 15.59 57.25 -18.44
C ASP A 639 14.80 56.72 -19.64
N GLY A 640 13.47 56.62 -19.47
CA GLY A 640 12.54 56.11 -20.49
C GLY A 640 12.30 54.60 -20.45
N GLU A 641 13.01 53.83 -19.60
CA GLU A 641 12.69 52.41 -19.43
C GLU A 641 11.43 52.22 -18.55
N PRO A 642 10.47 51.37 -18.98
CA PRO A 642 9.15 51.29 -18.36
C PRO A 642 9.14 50.53 -17.03
N GLY A 643 10.20 49.80 -16.68
CA GLY A 643 10.26 49.00 -15.47
C GLY A 643 9.38 47.75 -15.48
N SER A 644 9.32 47.06 -14.34
CA SER A 644 8.49 45.88 -14.13
C SER A 644 7.05 46.27 -13.77
N PRO A 645 6.00 45.76 -14.45
CA PRO A 645 4.61 45.99 -14.03
C PRO A 645 4.31 45.50 -12.61
N TYR A 646 5.07 44.51 -12.13
CA TYR A 646 4.92 43.95 -10.79
C TYR A 646 5.47 44.86 -9.67
N ALA A 647 6.18 45.94 -10.02
CA ALA A 647 6.59 46.98 -9.08
C ALA A 647 5.46 47.99 -8.86
N ILE A 648 4.34 47.50 -8.31
CA ILE A 648 3.07 48.22 -8.16
C ILE A 648 3.21 49.36 -7.16
N GLY A 649 2.84 50.57 -7.57
CA GLY A 649 2.72 51.73 -6.71
C GLY A 649 3.67 52.85 -7.08
N ALA A 650 3.12 54.04 -7.26
CA ALA A 650 3.86 55.28 -7.42
C ALA A 650 3.10 56.42 -6.72
N SER A 651 3.57 57.67 -6.89
CA SER A 651 2.94 58.83 -6.24
C SER A 651 1.48 59.05 -6.64
N ASP A 652 1.06 58.52 -7.79
CA ASP A 652 -0.25 58.70 -8.41
C ASP A 652 -1.21 57.51 -8.19
N GLY A 653 -0.80 56.46 -7.45
CA GLY A 653 -1.72 55.37 -7.07
C GLY A 653 -1.06 54.04 -6.75
N GLY A 654 -1.90 53.07 -6.38
CA GLY A 654 -1.57 51.70 -6.04
C GLY A 654 -2.49 50.68 -6.73
N HIS A 655 -2.98 49.70 -5.97
CA HIS A 655 -3.68 48.52 -6.48
C HIS A 655 -5.09 48.77 -7.06
N THR A 656 -5.64 49.97 -6.88
CA THR A 656 -6.97 50.37 -7.40
C THR A 656 -6.88 51.36 -8.55
N GLU A 657 -5.69 51.90 -8.82
CA GLU A 657 -5.45 52.88 -9.87
C GLU A 657 -4.92 52.20 -11.13
N VAL A 658 -5.15 52.85 -12.28
CA VAL A 658 -4.63 52.42 -13.58
C VAL A 658 -3.45 53.30 -13.96
N HIS A 659 -2.39 52.71 -14.49
CA HIS A 659 -1.23 53.44 -15.00
C HIS A 659 -1.66 54.51 -16.03
N ALA A 660 -1.22 55.75 -15.86
CA ALA A 660 -1.70 56.89 -16.66
C ALA A 660 -1.54 56.68 -18.17
N GLU A 661 -0.38 56.17 -18.62
CA GLU A 661 -0.10 55.88 -20.04
C GLU A 661 -0.99 54.80 -20.66
N LEU A 662 -1.71 53.99 -19.88
CA LEU A 662 -2.67 53.01 -20.40
C LEU A 662 -4.03 53.64 -20.78
N GLY A 663 -4.27 54.90 -20.40
CA GLY A 663 -5.52 55.61 -20.65
C GLY A 663 -6.48 55.66 -19.46
N GLY A 664 -6.00 55.34 -18.24
CA GLY A 664 -6.76 55.43 -17.00
C GLY A 664 -7.95 54.46 -16.92
N LEU A 665 -8.78 54.65 -15.88
CA LEU A 665 -9.92 53.77 -15.61
C LEU A 665 -10.97 53.78 -16.74
N ASP A 666 -11.17 54.91 -17.42
CA ASP A 666 -12.09 54.99 -18.55
C ASP A 666 -11.59 54.19 -19.76
N GLY A 667 -10.28 54.17 -20.00
CA GLY A 667 -9.67 53.28 -21.00
C GLY A 667 -9.91 51.81 -20.65
N PHE A 668 -9.77 51.45 -19.37
CA PHE A 668 -10.03 50.10 -18.90
C PHE A 668 -11.50 49.68 -19.11
N ARG A 669 -12.45 50.55 -18.77
CA ARG A 669 -13.89 50.30 -18.99
C ARG A 669 -14.22 50.07 -20.46
N ARG A 670 -13.61 50.86 -21.37
CA ARG A 670 -13.73 50.63 -22.82
C ARG A 670 -13.21 49.26 -23.22
N LEU A 671 -12.06 48.84 -22.70
CA LEU A 671 -11.51 47.50 -22.95
C LEU A 671 -12.45 46.40 -22.46
N ILE A 672 -12.98 46.50 -21.23
CA ILE A 672 -13.92 45.51 -20.68
C ILE A 672 -15.16 45.37 -21.57
N GLN A 673 -15.73 46.50 -22.00
CA GLN A 673 -16.88 46.50 -22.91
C GLN A 673 -16.55 45.84 -24.26
N ALA A 674 -15.41 46.20 -24.85
CA ALA A 674 -14.97 45.65 -26.13
C ALA A 674 -14.66 44.14 -26.04
N ALA A 675 -13.96 43.71 -24.99
CA ALA A 675 -13.65 42.29 -24.75
C ALA A 675 -14.95 41.46 -24.66
N ARG A 676 -15.93 41.94 -23.89
CA ARG A 676 -17.25 41.30 -23.80
C ARG A 676 -17.97 41.24 -25.15
N ALA A 677 -17.92 42.30 -25.95
CA ALA A 677 -18.50 42.32 -27.29
C ALA A 677 -17.85 41.30 -28.24
N HIS A 678 -16.57 40.99 -28.03
CA HIS A 678 -15.85 39.93 -28.75
C HIS A 678 -15.98 38.53 -28.12
N GLY A 679 -16.71 38.39 -27.00
CA GLY A 679 -16.86 37.12 -26.29
C GLY A 679 -15.59 36.68 -25.55
N LEU A 680 -14.79 37.64 -25.08
CA LEU A 680 -13.61 37.44 -24.25
C LEU A 680 -13.88 37.92 -22.81
N GLU A 681 -13.44 37.15 -21.83
CA GLU A 681 -13.33 37.61 -20.45
C GLU A 681 -11.94 38.23 -20.21
N VAL A 682 -11.86 39.19 -19.29
CA VAL A 682 -10.58 39.77 -18.87
C VAL A 682 -10.17 39.19 -17.52
N ALA A 683 -8.93 38.71 -17.44
CA ALA A 683 -8.27 38.33 -16.21
C ALA A 683 -7.21 39.36 -15.83
N LEU A 684 -7.22 39.80 -14.58
CA LEU A 684 -6.19 40.69 -14.04
C LEU A 684 -5.23 39.93 -13.13
N ASP A 685 -3.96 40.32 -13.21
CA ASP A 685 -2.99 39.94 -12.20
C ASP A 685 -3.32 40.59 -10.86
N PHE A 686 -3.23 39.82 -9.78
CA PHE A 686 -3.31 40.29 -8.40
C PHE A 686 -2.05 39.90 -7.65
N ALA A 687 -1.07 40.82 -7.65
CA ALA A 687 0.18 40.68 -6.93
C ALA A 687 0.17 41.51 -5.64
N ILE A 688 0.19 40.83 -4.48
CA ILE A 688 0.24 41.50 -3.18
C ILE A 688 1.69 41.83 -2.83
N GLN A 689 2.13 43.01 -3.28
CA GLN A 689 3.45 43.59 -3.04
C GLN A 689 3.44 45.07 -3.43
N CYS A 690 4.46 45.82 -3.02
CA CYS A 690 4.53 47.25 -3.26
C CYS A 690 5.91 47.65 -3.78
N ALA A 691 5.98 48.56 -4.74
CA ALA A 691 7.20 49.32 -4.97
C ALA A 691 7.49 50.24 -3.78
N PRO A 692 8.75 50.69 -3.58
CA PRO A 692 9.10 51.61 -2.50
C PRO A 692 8.31 52.93 -2.52
N ASP A 693 7.76 53.31 -3.69
CA ASP A 693 6.98 54.53 -3.90
C ASP A 693 5.48 54.37 -3.60
N HIS A 694 5.01 53.16 -3.29
CA HIS A 694 3.59 52.90 -3.08
C HIS A 694 3.04 53.69 -1.87
N PRO A 695 1.86 54.36 -1.96
CA PRO A 695 1.32 55.20 -0.89
C PRO A 695 1.22 54.54 0.48
N TRP A 696 0.88 53.24 0.52
CA TRP A 696 0.85 52.44 1.75
C TRP A 696 2.13 52.48 2.59
N LEU A 697 3.32 52.67 1.99
CA LEU A 697 4.58 52.76 2.76
C LEU A 697 4.63 54.03 3.62
N LYS A 698 3.95 55.09 3.18
CA LYS A 698 3.79 56.34 3.92
C LYS A 698 2.60 56.26 4.88
N ASP A 699 1.47 55.79 4.39
CA ASP A 699 0.18 55.93 5.06
C ASP A 699 -0.11 54.79 6.06
N HIS A 700 0.50 53.61 5.84
CA HIS A 700 0.28 52.38 6.62
C HIS A 700 1.59 51.68 6.97
N LYS A 701 2.48 52.38 7.67
CA LYS A 701 3.80 51.83 8.06
C LYS A 701 3.70 50.54 8.87
N ASP A 702 2.62 50.39 9.63
CA ASP A 702 2.27 49.25 10.47
C ASP A 702 1.73 48.04 9.69
N TRP A 703 1.73 48.08 8.35
CA TRP A 703 1.52 46.93 7.46
C TRP A 703 2.82 46.28 6.98
N PHE A 704 3.99 46.85 7.30
CA PHE A 704 5.29 46.40 6.81
C PHE A 704 6.24 46.06 7.96
N THR A 705 7.16 45.13 7.72
CA THR A 705 8.26 44.85 8.65
C THR A 705 9.44 45.78 8.36
N TRP A 706 9.71 46.69 9.29
CA TRP A 706 10.87 47.59 9.22
C TRP A 706 12.05 47.01 10.00
N ARG A 707 13.26 47.15 9.44
CA ARG A 707 14.51 46.79 10.13
C ARG A 707 14.85 47.82 11.20
N ALA A 708 15.76 47.45 12.10
CA ALA A 708 16.20 48.32 13.19
C ALA A 708 16.84 49.64 12.71
N ASP A 709 17.38 49.69 11.49
CA ASP A 709 17.94 50.88 10.85
C ASP A 709 16.90 51.74 10.09
N GLY A 710 15.62 51.34 10.11
CA GLY A 710 14.54 52.01 9.41
C GLY A 710 14.43 51.66 7.92
N SER A 711 15.22 50.72 7.41
CA SER A 711 15.06 50.19 6.04
C SER A 711 14.05 49.04 5.97
N ILE A 712 13.57 48.69 4.78
CA ILE A 712 12.70 47.52 4.54
C ILE A 712 13.46 46.51 3.67
N PRO A 713 13.45 45.21 4.00
CA PRO A 713 13.97 44.19 3.11
C PRO A 713 13.16 44.14 1.81
N TYR A 714 13.84 44.18 0.67
CA TYR A 714 13.21 43.89 -0.61
C TYR A 714 12.75 42.42 -0.69
N ALA A 715 11.79 42.13 -1.57
CA ALA A 715 11.27 40.78 -1.73
C ALA A 715 12.29 39.85 -2.42
N GLU A 716 12.29 38.58 -2.02
CA GLU A 716 13.10 37.53 -2.63
C GLU A 716 12.28 36.25 -2.79
N ASN A 717 12.53 35.52 -3.87
CA ASN A 717 12.13 34.12 -4.03
C ASN A 717 13.38 33.34 -4.47
N PRO A 718 14.24 32.92 -3.52
CA PRO A 718 15.59 32.47 -3.82
C PRO A 718 15.64 31.41 -4.94
N PRO A 719 16.52 31.58 -5.95
CA PRO A 719 17.60 32.58 -6.03
C PRO A 719 17.20 33.95 -6.60
N LYS A 720 15.93 34.19 -6.96
CA LYS A 720 15.47 35.45 -7.56
C LYS A 720 15.39 36.58 -6.51
N LYS A 721 15.90 37.75 -6.88
CA LYS A 721 15.87 38.99 -6.07
C LYS A 721 15.05 40.06 -6.77
N TYR A 722 14.23 40.77 -6.00
CA TYR A 722 13.32 41.79 -6.50
C TYR A 722 13.53 43.12 -5.76
N GLN A 723 14.62 43.80 -6.08
CA GLN A 723 15.04 45.06 -5.44
C GLN A 723 14.04 46.22 -5.61
N ASP A 724 13.18 46.10 -6.62
CA ASP A 724 12.12 47.03 -7.00
C ASP A 724 10.82 46.88 -6.20
N ILE A 725 10.73 45.89 -5.30
CA ILE A 725 9.51 45.63 -4.49
C ILE A 725 9.80 45.24 -3.04
N VAL A 726 8.82 45.50 -2.19
CA VAL A 726 8.73 45.09 -0.78
C VAL A 726 7.40 44.36 -0.53
N ASN A 727 7.37 43.52 0.50
CA ASN A 727 6.18 42.77 0.89
C ASN A 727 5.49 43.38 2.11
N VAL A 728 4.16 43.34 2.13
CA VAL A 728 3.37 43.54 3.34
C VAL A 728 3.54 42.36 4.30
N ASP A 729 3.37 42.61 5.60
CA ASP A 729 3.29 41.59 6.65
C ASP A 729 1.84 41.42 7.09
N PHE A 730 1.29 40.23 6.84
CA PHE A 730 -0.12 39.90 7.07
C PHE A 730 -0.52 39.84 8.54
N TYR A 731 0.45 39.87 9.46
CA TYR A 731 0.24 39.85 10.91
C TYR A 731 0.98 40.99 11.63
N ALA A 732 1.43 42.01 10.90
CA ALA A 732 1.89 43.24 11.53
C ALA A 732 0.75 43.89 12.35
N SER A 733 1.10 44.80 13.26
CA SER A 733 0.16 45.32 14.25
C SER A 733 -1.08 45.98 13.67
N GLY A 734 -0.99 46.58 12.48
CA GLY A 734 -2.12 47.18 11.76
C GLY A 734 -2.75 46.30 10.67
N ALA A 735 -2.24 45.08 10.47
CA ALA A 735 -2.62 44.27 9.32
C ALA A 735 -4.01 43.62 9.48
N VAL A 736 -4.37 43.21 10.70
CA VAL A 736 -5.65 42.55 10.98
C VAL A 736 -6.55 43.48 11.78
N PRO A 737 -7.73 43.89 11.26
CA PRO A 737 -8.34 43.45 10.00
C PRO A 737 -8.01 44.33 8.77
N ASP A 738 -7.29 45.45 8.94
CA ASP A 738 -7.33 46.55 7.96
C ASP A 738 -6.63 46.25 6.63
N LEU A 739 -5.42 45.67 6.63
CA LEU A 739 -4.76 45.22 5.39
C LEU A 739 -5.60 44.14 4.70
N TRP A 740 -6.13 43.17 5.46
CA TRP A 740 -6.94 42.08 4.91
C TRP A 740 -8.20 42.60 4.22
N ASN A 741 -8.91 43.54 4.87
CA ASN A 741 -10.07 44.21 4.30
C ASN A 741 -9.71 45.02 3.06
N THR A 742 -8.60 45.79 3.10
CA THR A 742 -8.14 46.60 1.97
C THR A 742 -7.86 45.75 0.74
N LEU A 743 -7.17 44.62 0.90
CA LEU A 743 -6.89 43.68 -0.19
C LEU A 743 -8.17 43.05 -0.75
N ARG A 744 -9.12 42.67 0.12
CA ARG A 744 -10.44 42.16 -0.29
C ARG A 744 -11.24 43.22 -1.05
N ASP A 745 -11.21 44.47 -0.59
CA ASP A 745 -11.91 45.59 -1.21
C ASP A 745 -11.29 45.98 -2.56
N ALA A 746 -9.97 45.86 -2.73
CA ALA A 746 -9.31 46.01 -4.04
C ALA A 746 -9.79 44.96 -5.05
N VAL A 747 -9.94 43.70 -4.65
CA VAL A 747 -10.53 42.66 -5.52
C VAL A 747 -11.99 43.00 -5.86
N LEU A 748 -12.81 43.40 -4.87
CA LEU A 748 -14.20 43.78 -5.10
C LEU A 748 -14.32 45.00 -6.04
N PHE A 749 -13.41 45.97 -5.93
CA PHE A 749 -13.37 47.13 -6.82
C PHE A 749 -13.25 46.67 -8.28
N TRP A 750 -12.28 45.82 -8.60
CA TRP A 750 -12.11 45.30 -9.97
C TRP A 750 -13.28 44.39 -10.41
N VAL A 751 -13.87 43.63 -9.49
CA VAL A 751 -15.10 42.87 -9.77
C VAL A 751 -16.27 43.78 -10.15
N ASN A 752 -16.39 44.95 -9.52
CA ASN A 752 -17.40 45.96 -9.86
C ASN A 752 -17.09 46.65 -11.20
N GLU A 753 -15.82 46.79 -11.57
CA GLU A 753 -15.37 47.24 -12.90
C GLU A 753 -15.50 46.15 -13.98
N GLY A 754 -15.95 44.95 -13.61
CA GLY A 754 -16.38 43.91 -14.54
C GLY A 754 -15.41 42.75 -14.75
N VAL A 755 -14.36 42.65 -13.91
CA VAL A 755 -13.39 41.55 -13.90
C VAL A 755 -13.95 40.36 -13.13
N THR A 756 -13.91 39.17 -13.71
CA THR A 756 -14.42 37.92 -13.12
C THR A 756 -13.33 36.88 -12.91
N LEU A 757 -12.08 37.21 -13.27
CA LEU A 757 -10.92 36.32 -13.26
C LEU A 757 -9.72 37.05 -12.67
N PHE A 758 -9.08 36.42 -11.68
CA PHE A 758 -7.85 36.93 -11.08
C PHE A 758 -6.76 35.86 -11.16
N ARG A 759 -5.65 36.18 -11.82
CA ARG A 759 -4.40 35.41 -11.70
C ARG A 759 -3.67 35.97 -10.50
N VAL A 760 -3.58 35.19 -9.43
CA VAL A 760 -2.95 35.61 -8.19
C VAL A 760 -1.49 35.23 -8.22
N ASP A 761 -0.62 36.23 -8.07
CA ASP A 761 0.83 36.08 -8.09
C ASP A 761 1.35 35.45 -6.79
N ASN A 762 2.17 34.40 -6.91
CA ASN A 762 2.88 33.77 -5.82
C ASN A 762 2.08 33.58 -4.50
N PRO A 763 0.82 33.05 -4.52
CA PRO A 763 -0.03 32.98 -3.34
C PRO A 763 0.54 32.08 -2.24
N HIS A 764 1.48 31.19 -2.58
CA HIS A 764 2.20 30.32 -1.64
C HIS A 764 3.13 31.08 -0.67
N THR A 765 3.38 32.37 -0.93
CA THR A 765 4.15 33.26 -0.04
C THR A 765 3.25 34.00 0.96
N LYS A 766 1.93 33.83 0.87
CA LYS A 766 0.92 34.52 1.68
C LYS A 766 0.14 33.53 2.56
N PRO A 767 -0.44 33.93 3.71
CA PRO A 767 -1.03 32.98 4.66
C PRO A 767 -2.28 32.26 4.12
N PHE A 768 -2.39 30.95 4.39
CA PHE A 768 -3.59 30.19 4.02
C PHE A 768 -4.90 30.73 4.61
N PRO A 769 -4.97 31.14 5.91
CA PRO A 769 -6.22 31.65 6.46
C PRO A 769 -6.71 32.91 5.74
N PHE A 770 -5.79 33.76 5.27
CA PHE A 770 -6.14 34.94 4.47
C PHE A 770 -6.81 34.53 3.16
N TRP A 771 -6.22 33.59 2.40
CA TRP A 771 -6.81 33.13 1.15
C TRP A 771 -8.16 32.43 1.34
N GLU A 772 -8.25 31.57 2.36
CA GLU A 772 -9.50 30.86 2.68
C GLU A 772 -10.62 31.84 3.04
N TRP A 773 -10.30 32.89 3.81
CA TRP A 773 -11.26 33.96 4.14
C TRP A 773 -11.60 34.84 2.93
N LEU A 774 -10.61 35.38 2.20
CA LEU A 774 -10.83 36.32 1.10
C LEU A 774 -11.63 35.67 -0.03
N ILE A 775 -11.29 34.45 -0.43
CA ILE A 775 -11.99 33.76 -1.52
C ILE A 775 -13.43 33.42 -1.11
N ALA A 776 -13.63 32.95 0.12
CA ALA A 776 -14.98 32.68 0.63
C ALA A 776 -15.82 33.96 0.72
N ASP A 777 -15.24 35.08 1.16
CA ASP A 777 -15.90 36.38 1.25
C ASP A 777 -16.31 36.91 -0.13
N ILE A 778 -15.38 36.90 -1.10
CA ILE A 778 -15.67 37.33 -2.48
C ILE A 778 -16.75 36.44 -3.10
N ARG A 779 -16.60 35.11 -3.04
CA ARG A 779 -17.53 34.18 -3.70
C ARG A 779 -18.88 34.08 -2.99
N GLY A 780 -18.97 34.40 -1.70
CA GLY A 780 -20.23 34.57 -0.99
C GLY A 780 -21.09 35.72 -1.52
N ARG A 781 -20.46 36.73 -2.15
CA ARG A 781 -21.15 37.87 -2.81
C ARG A 781 -21.25 37.69 -4.33
N ARG A 782 -20.19 37.17 -4.94
CA ARG A 782 -19.98 37.05 -6.39
C ARG A 782 -19.45 35.65 -6.72
N PRO A 783 -20.32 34.63 -6.70
CA PRO A 783 -19.91 33.23 -6.83
C PRO A 783 -19.35 32.88 -8.23
N ASP A 784 -19.50 33.79 -9.18
CA ASP A 784 -18.95 33.75 -10.54
C ASP A 784 -17.44 34.08 -10.61
N VAL A 785 -16.85 34.67 -9.58
CA VAL A 785 -15.42 35.05 -9.58
C VAL A 785 -14.53 33.80 -9.45
N VAL A 786 -13.49 33.75 -10.28
CA VAL A 786 -12.56 32.62 -10.40
C VAL A 786 -11.14 33.11 -10.11
N PHE A 787 -10.42 32.34 -9.28
CA PHE A 787 -9.04 32.62 -8.90
C PHE A 787 -8.09 31.55 -9.44
N LEU A 788 -7.04 31.97 -10.14
CA LEU A 788 -5.95 31.13 -10.62
C LEU A 788 -4.73 31.32 -9.70
N SER A 789 -4.25 30.25 -9.06
CA SER A 789 -3.05 30.29 -8.22
C SER A 789 -1.79 30.09 -9.06
N GLU A 790 -0.93 31.10 -9.14
CA GLU A 790 0.42 30.94 -9.69
C GLU A 790 1.40 30.45 -8.61
N ALA A 791 1.41 29.15 -8.36
CA ALA A 791 2.20 28.56 -7.29
C ALA A 791 3.16 27.50 -7.82
N PHE A 792 4.34 27.91 -8.28
CA PHE A 792 5.44 26.99 -8.60
C PHE A 792 6.24 26.67 -7.34
N THR A 793 5.70 25.76 -6.52
CA THR A 793 6.24 25.36 -5.21
C THR A 793 6.02 23.88 -4.99
N ARG A 794 6.32 23.29 -3.82
CA ARG A 794 6.13 21.84 -3.58
C ARG A 794 4.66 21.39 -3.71
N PRO A 795 4.37 20.14 -4.10
CA PRO A 795 3.01 19.70 -4.44
C PRO A 795 1.98 19.89 -3.31
N LYS A 796 2.34 19.55 -2.07
CA LYS A 796 1.45 19.68 -0.91
C LYS A 796 0.98 21.13 -0.68
N MET A 797 1.83 22.11 -0.97
CA MET A 797 1.49 23.54 -0.87
C MET A 797 0.53 23.95 -2.00
N MET A 798 0.78 23.49 -3.23
CA MET A 798 -0.13 23.74 -4.38
C MET A 798 -1.53 23.17 -4.12
N TYR A 799 -1.61 21.91 -3.68
CA TYR A 799 -2.90 21.28 -3.35
C TYR A 799 -3.59 21.94 -2.16
N ARG A 800 -2.82 22.48 -1.19
CA ARG A 800 -3.40 23.24 -0.09
C ARG A 800 -4.05 24.55 -0.56
N LEU A 801 -3.44 25.26 -1.51
CA LEU A 801 -4.05 26.46 -2.09
C LEU A 801 -5.34 26.14 -2.83
N ALA A 802 -5.34 25.06 -3.63
CA ALA A 802 -6.58 24.59 -4.26
C ALA A 802 -7.67 24.31 -3.21
N LYS A 803 -7.34 23.62 -2.12
CA LYS A 803 -8.28 23.39 -1.00
C LYS A 803 -8.81 24.66 -0.35
N CYS A 804 -7.97 25.70 -0.23
CA CYS A 804 -8.36 27.00 0.33
C CYS A 804 -9.38 27.78 -0.53
N GLY A 805 -9.60 27.39 -1.79
CA GLY A 805 -10.67 27.96 -2.62
C GLY A 805 -10.26 28.35 -4.04
N PHE A 806 -8.95 28.33 -4.36
CA PHE A 806 -8.45 28.67 -5.70
C PHE A 806 -9.05 27.75 -6.77
N SER A 807 -9.84 28.30 -7.69
CA SER A 807 -10.56 27.56 -8.73
C SER A 807 -9.63 26.82 -9.69
N GLN A 808 -8.48 27.42 -10.00
CA GLN A 808 -7.50 26.95 -10.98
C GLN A 808 -6.09 27.04 -10.41
N SER A 809 -5.16 26.25 -10.95
CA SER A 809 -3.78 26.24 -10.48
C SER A 809 -2.80 26.06 -11.63
N TYR A 810 -1.77 26.90 -11.68
CA TYR A 810 -0.56 26.60 -12.47
C TYR A 810 0.05 25.25 -12.04
N THR A 811 0.87 24.68 -12.91
CA THR A 811 1.31 23.29 -12.80
C THR A 811 2.79 23.14 -13.15
N TYR A 812 3.33 21.93 -12.99
CA TYR A 812 4.69 21.63 -13.43
C TYR A 812 4.80 21.28 -14.91
N PHE A 813 3.74 21.52 -15.71
CA PHE A 813 3.65 21.07 -17.09
C PHE A 813 4.89 21.44 -17.92
N THR A 814 5.40 22.67 -17.80
CA THR A 814 6.58 23.17 -18.52
C THR A 814 7.86 22.37 -18.25
N TRP A 815 7.95 21.67 -17.11
CA TRP A 815 9.08 20.83 -16.71
C TRP A 815 8.76 19.33 -16.80
N ARG A 816 7.75 18.94 -17.58
CA ARG A 816 7.43 17.55 -17.92
C ARG A 816 7.48 17.43 -19.43
N ASN A 817 8.49 16.75 -19.97
CA ASN A 817 8.76 16.69 -21.40
C ASN A 817 8.80 15.25 -21.92
N HIS A 818 9.21 14.30 -21.09
CA HIS A 818 9.30 12.89 -21.46
C HIS A 818 7.98 12.15 -21.22
N LYS A 819 7.79 11.04 -21.93
CA LYS A 819 6.57 10.21 -21.88
C LYS A 819 6.18 9.83 -20.44
N HIS A 820 7.12 9.25 -19.69
CA HIS A 820 6.87 8.81 -18.30
C HIS A 820 6.53 10.00 -17.38
N GLU A 821 7.26 11.12 -17.50
CA GLU A 821 7.02 12.33 -16.71
C GLU A 821 5.59 12.89 -16.92
N LEU A 822 5.13 12.91 -18.17
CA LEU A 822 3.79 13.38 -18.54
C LEU A 822 2.70 12.41 -18.07
N GLN A 823 2.94 11.10 -18.20
CA GLN A 823 2.02 10.06 -17.74
C GLN A 823 1.82 10.12 -16.23
N GLU A 824 2.92 10.03 -15.47
CA GLU A 824 2.89 10.09 -14.00
C GLU A 824 2.21 11.36 -13.50
N TYR A 825 2.51 12.51 -14.11
CA TYR A 825 1.95 13.78 -13.65
C TYR A 825 0.45 13.89 -13.93
N VAL A 826 -0.03 13.50 -15.11
CA VAL A 826 -1.47 13.55 -15.42
C VAL A 826 -2.23 12.49 -14.62
N GLU A 827 -1.65 11.32 -14.37
CA GLU A 827 -2.23 10.30 -13.49
C GLU A 827 -2.35 10.78 -12.04
N GLU A 828 -1.33 11.44 -11.50
CA GLU A 828 -1.38 12.10 -10.17
C GLU A 828 -2.56 13.09 -10.10
N LEU A 829 -2.70 13.94 -11.11
CA LEU A 829 -3.77 14.95 -11.18
C LEU A 829 -5.17 14.34 -11.33
N ASN A 830 -5.28 13.19 -12.00
CA ASN A 830 -6.55 12.49 -12.27
C ASN A 830 -6.99 11.55 -11.12
N GLN A 831 -6.19 11.41 -10.07
CA GLN A 831 -6.42 10.50 -8.95
C GLN A 831 -6.39 11.22 -7.59
N GLY A 832 -6.78 10.50 -6.53
CA GLY A 832 -6.69 10.95 -5.15
C GLY A 832 -7.36 12.30 -4.87
N VAL A 833 -6.72 13.11 -4.03
CA VAL A 833 -7.20 14.44 -3.63
C VAL A 833 -7.16 15.49 -4.76
N PRO A 834 -6.11 15.56 -5.61
CA PRO A 834 -6.06 16.51 -6.71
C PRO A 834 -7.29 16.45 -7.62
N ARG A 835 -7.73 15.24 -7.99
CA ARG A 835 -8.96 15.01 -8.77
C ARG A 835 -10.18 15.77 -8.25
N GLU A 836 -10.29 15.91 -6.93
CA GLU A 836 -11.48 16.46 -6.28
C GLU A 836 -11.46 17.99 -6.12
N CYS A 837 -10.30 18.64 -6.21
CA CYS A 837 -10.21 20.08 -5.89
C CYS A 837 -9.18 20.87 -6.72
N PHE A 838 -8.29 20.22 -7.46
CA PHE A 838 -7.22 20.85 -8.21
C PHE A 838 -7.56 20.85 -9.71
N ARG A 839 -7.60 22.04 -10.33
CA ARG A 839 -7.82 22.17 -11.78
C ARG A 839 -6.54 22.66 -12.45
N PRO A 840 -5.80 21.79 -13.17
CA PRO A 840 -4.50 22.09 -13.73
C PRO A 840 -4.61 23.04 -14.91
N HIS A 841 -3.94 24.19 -14.85
CA HIS A 841 -3.85 25.17 -15.91
C HIS A 841 -2.51 25.04 -16.65
N PHE A 842 -2.53 24.46 -17.86
CA PHE A 842 -1.33 24.17 -18.63
C PHE A 842 -0.92 25.37 -19.49
N PHE A 843 -0.23 26.33 -18.88
CA PHE A 843 0.48 27.36 -19.64
C PHE A 843 1.69 26.74 -20.36
N VAL A 844 1.81 26.99 -21.67
CA VAL A 844 2.92 26.47 -22.49
C VAL A 844 4.20 27.30 -22.31
N ASN A 845 4.06 28.57 -21.98
CA ASN A 845 5.10 29.52 -21.59
C ASN A 845 4.49 30.58 -20.66
N THR A 846 5.33 31.34 -19.99
CA THR A 846 4.94 32.56 -19.25
C THR A 846 6.04 33.60 -19.41
N PRO A 847 5.84 34.89 -19.07
CA PRO A 847 6.91 35.90 -19.13
C PRO A 847 8.14 35.54 -18.28
N ASP A 848 7.98 34.66 -17.30
CA ASP A 848 9.03 34.16 -16.40
C ASP A 848 9.61 32.80 -16.79
N ILE A 849 8.94 32.07 -17.69
CA ILE A 849 9.27 30.69 -18.06
C ILE A 849 9.23 30.57 -19.58
N ASN A 850 10.41 30.68 -20.18
CA ASN A 850 10.80 30.19 -21.50
C ASN A 850 11.36 28.76 -21.33
N PRO A 851 10.53 27.71 -21.46
CA PRO A 851 10.94 26.34 -21.12
C PRO A 851 12.15 25.89 -21.94
N LEU A 852 13.11 25.23 -21.29
CA LEU A 852 14.34 24.74 -21.93
C LEU A 852 14.07 23.91 -23.21
N PHE A 853 13.01 23.10 -23.20
CA PHE A 853 12.59 22.31 -24.36
C PHE A 853 12.31 23.18 -25.60
N LEU A 854 11.69 24.35 -25.46
CA LEU A 854 11.34 25.22 -26.58
C LEU A 854 12.56 25.90 -27.20
N GLN A 855 13.61 26.15 -26.40
CA GLN A 855 14.80 26.90 -26.80
C GLN A 855 15.60 26.23 -27.93
N THR A 856 15.47 24.90 -28.09
CA THR A 856 16.25 24.09 -29.04
C THR A 856 15.40 23.28 -30.02
N SER A 857 14.06 23.32 -29.89
CA SER A 857 13.15 22.46 -30.66
C SER A 857 12.44 23.17 -31.82
N GLY A 858 12.56 24.49 -31.92
CA GLY A 858 11.97 25.29 -33.00
C GLY A 858 10.45 25.12 -33.11
N ARG A 859 9.90 25.28 -34.31
CA ARG A 859 8.46 25.21 -34.59
C ARG A 859 7.82 23.91 -34.12
N ASN A 860 8.46 22.78 -34.39
CA ASN A 860 7.93 21.45 -34.08
C ASN A 860 7.74 21.27 -32.57
N GLY A 861 8.70 21.72 -31.76
CA GLY A 861 8.56 21.69 -30.30
C GLY A 861 7.40 22.55 -29.80
N HIS A 862 7.18 23.72 -30.38
CA HIS A 862 6.01 24.55 -30.04
C HIS A 862 4.69 23.84 -30.36
N LEU A 863 4.61 23.15 -31.51
CA LEU A 863 3.45 22.32 -31.85
C LEU A 863 3.24 21.17 -30.86
N ILE A 864 4.31 20.48 -30.43
CA ILE A 864 4.25 19.41 -29.42
C ILE A 864 3.65 19.95 -28.13
N ARG A 865 4.16 21.10 -27.63
CA ARG A 865 3.69 21.70 -26.39
C ARG A 865 2.25 22.20 -26.50
N ALA A 866 1.87 22.78 -27.64
CA ALA A 866 0.48 23.16 -27.90
C ALA A 866 -0.45 21.95 -27.90
N ALA A 867 -0.10 20.88 -28.63
CA ALA A 867 -0.89 19.64 -28.68
C ALA A 867 -1.06 19.02 -27.29
N LEU A 868 0.02 18.91 -26.51
CA LEU A 868 -0.02 18.40 -25.14
C LEU A 868 -0.94 19.24 -24.24
N ALA A 869 -0.75 20.56 -24.21
CA ALA A 869 -1.53 21.45 -23.35
C ALA A 869 -3.02 21.42 -23.70
N THR A 870 -3.33 21.43 -25.00
CA THR A 870 -4.68 21.51 -25.54
C THR A 870 -5.48 20.20 -25.44
N THR A 871 -4.81 19.06 -25.26
CA THR A 871 -5.48 17.74 -25.21
C THR A 871 -5.44 17.08 -23.82
N LEU A 872 -4.44 17.41 -22.99
CA LEU A 872 -4.31 16.86 -21.63
C LEU A 872 -5.03 17.67 -20.56
N SER A 873 -5.33 18.97 -20.77
CA SER A 873 -6.05 19.78 -19.80
C SER A 873 -7.23 20.55 -20.40
N GLY A 874 -8.30 20.71 -19.63
CA GLY A 874 -9.39 21.65 -19.93
C GLY A 874 -8.97 23.12 -19.87
N LEU A 875 -7.90 23.44 -19.15
CA LEU A 875 -7.38 24.79 -18.99
C LEU A 875 -5.97 24.86 -19.58
N TRP A 876 -5.78 25.72 -20.56
CA TRP A 876 -4.47 25.98 -21.13
C TRP A 876 -4.31 27.47 -21.42
N GLY A 877 -3.06 27.91 -21.52
CA GLY A 877 -2.77 29.29 -21.87
C GLY A 877 -1.43 29.46 -22.53
N MET A 878 -1.22 30.63 -23.13
CA MET A 878 0.07 31.03 -23.68
C MET A 878 0.30 32.52 -23.47
N TYR A 879 1.56 32.88 -23.33
CA TYR A 879 2.05 34.24 -23.37
C TYR A 879 2.47 34.59 -24.80
N GLN A 880 2.04 35.78 -25.25
CA GLN A 880 2.29 36.34 -26.57
C GLN A 880 3.75 36.14 -27.01
N GLY A 881 3.91 35.66 -28.24
CA GLY A 881 5.20 35.31 -28.84
C GLY A 881 5.37 33.80 -28.99
N PHE A 882 4.64 32.99 -28.21
CA PHE A 882 4.60 31.53 -28.37
C PHE A 882 4.11 31.11 -29.77
N GLU A 883 3.07 31.79 -30.27
CA GLU A 883 2.50 31.53 -31.60
C GLU A 883 3.50 31.82 -32.74
N LEU A 884 4.48 32.69 -32.48
CA LEU A 884 5.59 33.02 -33.38
C LEU A 884 6.83 32.14 -33.16
N CYS A 885 6.74 31.16 -32.25
CA CYS A 885 7.83 30.29 -31.84
C CYS A 885 9.04 31.03 -31.25
N GLU A 886 8.81 32.15 -30.55
CA GLU A 886 9.87 32.86 -29.85
C GLU A 886 10.31 32.07 -28.61
N ALA A 887 11.60 31.74 -28.56
CA ALA A 887 12.19 30.98 -27.45
C ALA A 887 13.65 31.35 -27.16
N THR A 888 14.13 32.51 -27.58
CA THR A 888 15.52 32.93 -27.34
C THR A 888 15.74 33.21 -25.83
N PRO A 889 16.62 32.47 -25.15
CA PRO A 889 16.87 32.67 -23.72
C PRO A 889 17.82 33.85 -23.47
N LEU A 890 17.70 34.46 -22.28
CA LEU A 890 18.61 35.51 -21.82
C LEU A 890 20.07 35.05 -21.82
N ALA A 891 20.31 33.81 -21.41
CA ALA A 891 21.60 33.14 -21.47
C ALA A 891 21.41 31.61 -21.46
N PRO A 892 22.42 30.81 -21.86
CA PRO A 892 22.33 29.34 -21.80
C PRO A 892 21.94 28.83 -20.40
N GLY A 893 20.96 27.92 -20.34
CA GLY A 893 20.46 27.35 -19.09
C GLY A 893 19.54 28.27 -18.27
N LYS A 894 19.21 29.46 -18.78
CA LYS A 894 18.20 30.36 -18.19
C LYS A 894 16.84 30.10 -18.81
N GLU A 895 15.79 30.20 -18.01
CA GLU A 895 14.39 30.13 -18.46
C GLU A 895 13.80 31.53 -18.65
N GLU A 896 14.57 32.60 -18.48
CA GLU A 896 14.14 33.95 -18.83
C GLU A 896 14.32 34.22 -20.34
N TYR A 897 13.37 34.94 -20.94
CA TYR A 897 13.47 35.45 -22.31
C TYR A 897 14.57 36.52 -22.44
N LEU A 898 15.29 36.51 -23.56
CA LEU A 898 16.12 37.65 -23.98
C LEU A 898 15.21 38.83 -24.34
N ASP A 899 15.63 40.04 -23.96
CA ASP A 899 14.90 41.29 -24.19
C ASP A 899 13.46 41.19 -23.66
N SER A 900 13.33 40.61 -22.45
CA SER A 900 12.05 40.29 -21.82
C SER A 900 11.12 41.50 -21.75
N GLU A 901 9.88 41.31 -22.22
CA GLU A 901 8.81 42.31 -22.20
C GLU A 901 8.50 42.83 -20.79
N LYS A 902 8.85 42.08 -19.75
CA LYS A 902 8.73 42.54 -18.36
C LYS A 902 9.52 43.81 -18.07
N PHE A 903 10.58 44.11 -18.81
CA PHE A 903 11.45 45.26 -18.54
C PHE A 903 11.56 46.25 -19.71
N GLN A 904 10.92 45.96 -20.84
CA GLN A 904 10.95 46.82 -22.02
C GLN A 904 9.70 46.67 -22.87
N LEU A 905 9.42 47.68 -23.70
CA LEU A 905 8.38 47.58 -24.70
C LEU A 905 8.83 46.65 -25.84
N ARG A 906 7.89 45.89 -26.37
CA ARG A 906 8.09 44.96 -27.48
C ARG A 906 7.04 45.23 -28.56
N ALA A 907 7.35 44.86 -29.78
CA ALA A 907 6.39 44.90 -30.89
C ALA A 907 6.59 43.64 -31.72
N TRP A 908 5.49 42.96 -32.05
CA TRP A 908 5.51 41.74 -32.84
C TRP A 908 4.61 41.90 -34.07
N PRO A 909 4.96 41.24 -35.19
CA PRO A 909 4.02 41.08 -36.28
C PRO A 909 2.87 40.15 -35.85
N GLU A 910 1.68 40.30 -36.44
CA GLU A 910 0.55 39.40 -36.17
C GLU A 910 0.76 37.99 -36.72
N ARG A 911 1.53 37.85 -37.81
CA ARG A 911 1.87 36.59 -38.46
C ARG A 911 3.33 36.62 -38.88
N ALA A 912 3.97 35.46 -38.91
CA ALA A 912 5.34 35.30 -39.39
C ALA A 912 5.49 33.96 -40.13
N PRO A 913 6.36 33.86 -41.15
CA PRO A 913 6.64 32.57 -41.79
C PRO A 913 7.06 31.53 -40.75
N GLY A 914 6.36 30.39 -40.72
CA GLY A 914 6.61 29.33 -39.76
C GLY A 914 5.90 29.48 -38.42
N ASP A 915 5.01 30.46 -38.26
CA ASP A 915 4.10 30.53 -37.10
C ASP A 915 3.20 29.29 -36.97
N ILE A 916 2.54 29.19 -35.81
CA ILE A 916 1.63 28.08 -35.46
C ILE A 916 0.21 28.58 -35.13
N VAL A 917 -0.16 29.76 -35.63
CA VAL A 917 -1.44 30.41 -35.34
C VAL A 917 -2.62 29.56 -35.82
N ASP A 918 -2.49 28.92 -36.98
CA ASP A 918 -3.56 28.12 -37.58
C ASP A 918 -3.77 26.81 -36.80
N GLU A 919 -2.68 26.17 -36.34
CA GLU A 919 -2.76 24.99 -35.48
C GLU A 919 -3.38 25.30 -34.12
N ILE A 920 -2.98 26.41 -33.48
CA ILE A 920 -3.59 26.87 -32.22
C ILE A 920 -5.09 27.11 -32.41
N THR A 921 -5.46 27.79 -33.50
CA THR A 921 -6.85 28.05 -33.86
C THR A 921 -7.64 26.75 -33.98
N ARG A 922 -7.06 25.75 -34.67
CA ARG A 922 -7.66 24.43 -34.88
C ARG A 922 -7.78 23.63 -33.59
N PHE A 923 -6.76 23.62 -32.74
CA PHE A 923 -6.81 22.95 -31.43
C PHE A 923 -7.93 23.53 -30.55
N ASN A 924 -8.03 24.86 -30.45
CA ASN A 924 -9.09 25.51 -29.70
C ASN A 924 -10.49 25.22 -30.27
N GLN A 925 -10.62 25.15 -31.60
CA GLN A 925 -11.86 24.72 -32.25
C GLN A 925 -12.22 23.28 -31.86
N LEU A 926 -11.27 22.34 -31.94
CA LEU A 926 -11.48 20.94 -31.58
C LEU A 926 -11.88 20.79 -30.10
N ARG A 927 -11.17 21.46 -29.19
CA ARG A 927 -11.51 21.49 -27.76
C ARG A 927 -12.95 21.92 -27.50
N ARG A 928 -13.45 22.92 -28.23
CA ARG A 928 -14.85 23.39 -28.11
C ARG A 928 -15.86 22.37 -28.64
N MET A 929 -15.55 21.68 -29.73
CA MET A 929 -16.44 20.69 -30.37
C MET A 929 -16.45 19.33 -29.67
N HIS A 930 -15.40 19.00 -28.91
CA HIS A 930 -15.22 17.68 -28.30
C HIS A 930 -15.15 17.81 -26.76
N PRO A 931 -16.26 17.55 -26.03
CA PRO A 931 -16.31 17.60 -24.57
C PRO A 931 -15.23 16.78 -23.86
N GLU A 932 -14.78 15.69 -24.48
CA GLU A 932 -13.71 14.82 -23.98
C GLU A 932 -12.37 15.55 -23.79
N LEU A 933 -12.15 16.65 -24.53
CA LEU A 933 -10.92 17.48 -24.46
C LEU A 933 -11.06 18.66 -23.49
N GLN A 934 -12.18 18.79 -22.78
CA GLN A 934 -12.48 19.97 -21.96
C GLN A 934 -12.13 19.80 -20.48
N SER A 935 -11.51 18.67 -20.13
CA SER A 935 -11.07 18.32 -18.79
C SER A 935 -9.74 17.59 -18.85
N HIS A 936 -8.98 17.60 -17.76
CA HIS A 936 -7.88 16.65 -17.56
C HIS A 936 -8.39 15.30 -17.02
N LEU A 937 -9.55 15.32 -16.36
CA LEU A 937 -10.22 14.11 -15.89
C LEU A 937 -10.66 13.26 -17.08
N GLY A 938 -10.75 11.94 -16.86
CA GLY A 938 -11.11 11.00 -17.93
C GLY A 938 -10.01 10.81 -18.99
N THR A 939 -8.76 11.08 -18.61
CA THR A 939 -7.56 10.70 -19.38
C THR A 939 -7.10 9.31 -18.94
N ARG A 940 -6.82 8.43 -19.90
CA ARG A 940 -6.20 7.12 -19.66
C ARG A 940 -5.07 6.89 -20.66
N PHE A 941 -3.88 6.58 -20.18
CA PHE A 941 -2.75 6.29 -21.05
C PHE A 941 -2.79 4.84 -21.52
N TYR A 942 -2.34 4.63 -22.75
CA TYR A 942 -2.27 3.31 -23.39
C TYR A 942 -0.87 3.08 -23.95
N GLN A 943 -0.56 1.83 -24.24
CA GLN A 943 0.75 1.47 -24.77
C GLN A 943 0.89 1.93 -26.22
N ALA A 944 1.91 2.75 -26.46
CA ALA A 944 2.55 2.91 -27.75
C ALA A 944 3.96 2.34 -27.64
N HIS A 945 4.33 1.43 -28.54
CA HIS A 945 5.63 0.76 -28.58
C HIS A 945 6.73 1.65 -29.17
N ASN A 946 6.84 2.88 -28.64
CA ASN A 946 7.89 3.84 -28.88
C ASN A 946 7.90 4.83 -27.70
N ASP A 947 9.05 5.07 -27.08
CA ASP A 947 9.18 5.96 -25.92
C ASP A 947 9.07 7.45 -26.29
N GLN A 948 9.24 7.78 -27.58
CA GLN A 948 8.99 9.12 -28.13
C GLN A 948 7.52 9.35 -28.50
N VAL A 949 6.64 8.35 -28.38
CA VAL A 949 5.21 8.51 -28.69
C VAL A 949 4.38 8.38 -27.41
N LEU A 950 3.73 9.47 -27.03
CA LEU A 950 2.72 9.49 -25.97
C LEU A 950 1.35 9.18 -26.58
N TYR A 951 0.62 8.23 -26.00
CA TYR A 951 -0.66 7.77 -26.51
C TYR A 951 -1.68 7.59 -25.38
N PHE A 952 -2.87 8.19 -25.54
CA PHE A 952 -3.91 8.19 -24.52
C PHE A 952 -5.31 8.35 -25.10
N GLY A 953 -6.30 7.91 -24.33
CA GLY A 953 -7.71 8.16 -24.57
C GLY A 953 -8.28 9.22 -23.66
N LYS A 954 -9.32 9.88 -24.16
CA LYS A 954 -10.09 10.95 -23.52
C LYS A 954 -11.57 10.62 -23.59
N PHE A 955 -12.23 10.66 -22.44
CA PHE A 955 -13.66 10.44 -22.29
C PHE A 955 -14.17 11.24 -21.08
N LEU A 956 -15.49 11.44 -20.96
CA LEU A 956 -16.05 12.24 -19.86
C LEU A 956 -15.94 11.53 -18.51
N ASP A 957 -16.48 10.32 -18.45
CA ASP A 957 -16.41 9.43 -17.28
C ASP A 957 -16.66 7.98 -17.72
N ALA A 958 -16.38 7.02 -16.84
CA ALA A 958 -16.51 5.59 -17.14
C ALA A 958 -17.97 5.17 -17.45
N GLY A 959 -18.96 5.77 -16.79
CA GLY A 959 -20.37 5.51 -17.05
C GLY A 959 -20.85 6.10 -18.38
N TYR A 960 -20.32 7.25 -18.80
CA TYR A 960 -20.53 7.79 -20.13
C TYR A 960 -19.87 6.93 -21.20
N LEU A 961 -18.61 6.51 -21.00
CA LEU A 961 -17.87 5.65 -21.93
C LEU A 961 -18.59 4.32 -22.18
N SER A 962 -19.06 3.66 -21.11
CA SER A 962 -19.79 2.40 -21.21
C SER A 962 -21.10 2.54 -22.01
N ARG A 963 -21.82 3.66 -21.87
CA ARG A 963 -23.08 3.92 -22.59
C ARG A 963 -22.86 4.39 -24.03
N SER A 964 -21.93 5.30 -24.23
CA SER A 964 -21.68 5.92 -25.54
C SER A 964 -20.84 5.02 -26.45
N ARG A 965 -20.03 4.13 -25.85
CA ARG A 965 -19.04 3.29 -26.53
C ARG A 965 -18.21 4.09 -27.54
N SER A 966 -17.82 5.30 -27.12
CA SER A 966 -17.10 6.30 -27.92
C SER A 966 -16.04 6.99 -27.08
N MET A 967 -14.87 7.24 -27.67
CA MET A 967 -13.81 8.05 -27.04
C MET A 967 -12.94 8.76 -28.08
N VAL A 968 -12.15 9.73 -27.63
CA VAL A 968 -11.11 10.37 -28.43
C VAL A 968 -9.76 9.77 -28.07
N LEU A 969 -9.03 9.26 -29.06
CA LEU A 969 -7.65 8.84 -28.95
C LEU A 969 -6.72 9.95 -29.44
N VAL A 970 -5.62 10.15 -28.74
CA VAL A 970 -4.59 11.15 -29.07
C VAL A 970 -3.23 10.48 -29.03
N ALA A 971 -2.44 10.65 -30.09
CA ALA A 971 -1.04 10.25 -30.16
C ALA A 971 -0.17 11.48 -30.44
N ILE A 972 0.94 11.64 -29.72
CA ILE A 972 1.85 12.78 -29.85
C ILE A 972 3.29 12.28 -29.91
N ASN A 973 4.02 12.69 -30.95
CA ASN A 973 5.47 12.54 -31.07
C ASN A 973 6.15 13.61 -30.21
N LEU A 974 6.97 13.18 -29.25
CA LEU A 974 7.72 14.03 -28.32
C LEU A 974 9.10 14.43 -28.85
N ASP A 975 9.54 13.85 -29.98
CA ASP A 975 10.78 14.20 -30.66
C ASP A 975 10.52 15.35 -31.66
N PRO A 976 11.09 16.55 -31.43
CA PRO A 976 10.89 17.67 -32.34
C PRO A 976 11.72 17.58 -33.63
N GLN A 977 12.68 16.65 -33.72
CA GLN A 977 13.64 16.57 -34.82
C GLN A 977 13.28 15.52 -35.87
N ALA A 978 12.73 14.38 -35.47
CA ALA A 978 12.46 13.25 -36.37
C ALA A 978 11.01 12.77 -36.31
N GLY A 979 10.51 12.27 -37.44
CA GLY A 979 9.26 11.51 -37.48
C GLY A 979 9.41 10.17 -36.77
N GLN A 980 8.38 9.74 -36.06
CA GLN A 980 8.39 8.54 -35.21
C GLN A 980 7.31 7.55 -35.65
N ASP A 981 7.69 6.28 -35.76
CA ASP A 981 6.79 5.15 -35.99
C ASP A 981 6.46 4.47 -34.66
N ALA A 982 5.23 3.99 -34.48
CA ALA A 982 4.82 3.28 -33.28
C ALA A 982 3.71 2.26 -33.56
N ASP A 983 3.82 1.09 -32.93
CA ASP A 983 2.70 0.17 -32.80
C ASP A 983 1.84 0.60 -31.60
N ILE A 984 0.53 0.68 -31.79
CA ILE A 984 -0.44 1.06 -30.76
C ILE A 984 -1.53 0.01 -30.61
N GLU A 985 -2.09 -0.08 -29.39
CA GLU A 985 -3.29 -0.85 -29.13
C GLU A 985 -4.53 0.05 -29.14
N ILE A 986 -5.52 -0.30 -29.94
CA ILE A 986 -6.86 0.27 -29.88
C ILE A 986 -7.55 -0.35 -28.66
N PRO A 987 -8.03 0.46 -27.70
CA PRO A 987 -8.54 -0.05 -26.43
C PRO A 987 -9.97 -0.61 -26.56
N LEU A 988 -10.12 -1.68 -27.34
CA LEU A 988 -11.40 -2.31 -27.66
C LEU A 988 -12.16 -2.79 -26.41
N TRP A 989 -11.43 -3.21 -25.37
CA TRP A 989 -12.01 -3.64 -24.09
C TRP A 989 -12.77 -2.52 -23.37
N GLU A 990 -12.36 -1.26 -23.51
CA GLU A 990 -13.06 -0.11 -22.93
C GLU A 990 -14.44 0.08 -23.56
N LEU A 991 -14.58 -0.33 -24.82
CA LEU A 991 -15.82 -0.31 -25.56
C LEU A 991 -16.61 -1.60 -25.40
N GLY A 992 -16.13 -2.56 -24.59
CA GLY A 992 -16.75 -3.88 -24.44
C GLY A 992 -16.74 -4.71 -25.73
N LEU A 993 -15.67 -4.58 -26.53
CA LEU A 993 -15.48 -5.31 -27.78
C LEU A 993 -14.35 -6.36 -27.65
N PRO A 994 -14.42 -7.48 -28.40
CA PRO A 994 -13.32 -8.44 -28.46
C PRO A 994 -12.13 -7.91 -29.28
N ASP A 995 -10.93 -8.47 -29.06
CA ASP A 995 -9.65 -8.02 -29.66
C ASP A 995 -9.60 -7.98 -31.20
N HIS A 996 -10.50 -8.71 -31.88
CA HIS A 996 -10.59 -8.79 -33.35
C HIS A 996 -11.71 -7.91 -33.93
N ALA A 997 -12.40 -7.13 -33.10
CA ALA A 997 -13.50 -6.29 -33.55
C ALA A 997 -13.02 -5.12 -34.42
N SER A 998 -13.98 -4.51 -35.12
CA SER A 998 -13.79 -3.29 -35.89
C SER A 998 -14.28 -2.08 -35.11
N VAL A 999 -13.67 -0.92 -35.34
CA VAL A 999 -14.18 0.38 -34.88
C VAL A 999 -14.23 1.39 -36.02
N ALA A 1000 -15.28 2.20 -36.05
CA ALA A 1000 -15.37 3.36 -36.92
C ALA A 1000 -14.48 4.47 -36.36
N VAL A 1001 -13.70 5.12 -37.22
CA VAL A 1001 -12.71 6.14 -36.87
C VAL A 1001 -13.00 7.43 -37.63
N ASP A 1002 -13.15 8.54 -36.91
CA ASP A 1002 -13.13 9.88 -37.47
C ASP A 1002 -11.77 10.53 -37.14
N ASP A 1003 -10.95 10.87 -38.13
CA ASP A 1003 -9.78 11.73 -37.95
C ASP A 1003 -10.28 13.15 -37.66
N LEU A 1004 -10.04 13.63 -36.44
CA LEU A 1004 -10.57 14.90 -35.99
C LEU A 1004 -9.80 16.08 -36.58
N TRP A 1005 -8.56 15.87 -36.99
CA TRP A 1005 -7.74 16.93 -37.56
C TRP A 1005 -8.11 17.17 -39.02
N ASP A 1006 -8.03 16.13 -39.85
CA ASP A 1006 -8.25 16.22 -41.30
C ASP A 1006 -9.70 15.96 -41.74
N GLY A 1007 -10.53 15.34 -40.89
CA GLY A 1007 -11.93 15.05 -41.17
C GLY A 1007 -12.20 13.77 -41.95
N HIS A 1008 -11.17 12.95 -42.22
CA HIS A 1008 -11.32 11.67 -42.91
C HIS A 1008 -12.03 10.64 -42.02
N ARG A 1009 -12.82 9.76 -42.64
CA ARG A 1009 -13.46 8.62 -41.97
C ARG A 1009 -12.93 7.32 -42.52
N PHE A 1010 -12.60 6.40 -41.63
CA PHE A 1010 -12.12 5.07 -41.98
C PHE A 1010 -12.45 4.05 -40.88
N THR A 1011 -12.00 2.82 -41.05
CA THR A 1011 -12.22 1.72 -40.10
C THR A 1011 -10.89 1.12 -39.69
N TRP A 1012 -10.71 0.90 -38.39
CA TRP A 1012 -9.65 0.04 -37.89
C TRP A 1012 -10.19 -1.34 -37.57
N GLN A 1013 -9.42 -2.36 -37.96
CA GLN A 1013 -9.73 -3.77 -37.79
C GLN A 1013 -8.72 -4.40 -36.84
N GLY A 1014 -9.21 -5.01 -35.75
CA GLY A 1014 -8.37 -5.58 -34.71
C GLY A 1014 -7.68 -4.53 -33.84
N LYS A 1015 -7.14 -4.98 -32.71
CA LYS A 1015 -6.55 -4.07 -31.70
C LYS A 1015 -5.19 -3.49 -32.07
N TYR A 1016 -4.38 -4.12 -32.91
CA TYR A 1016 -3.03 -3.64 -33.21
C TYR A 1016 -3.02 -2.78 -34.48
N GLN A 1017 -2.51 -1.55 -34.38
CA GLN A 1017 -2.33 -0.65 -35.52
C GLN A 1017 -0.91 -0.08 -35.51
N HIS A 1018 -0.36 0.14 -36.70
CA HIS A 1018 0.92 0.82 -36.89
C HIS A 1018 0.66 2.26 -37.34
N ILE A 1019 1.28 3.23 -36.68
CA ILE A 1019 1.13 4.65 -37.00
C ILE A 1019 2.50 5.31 -37.21
N ARG A 1020 2.51 6.39 -38.00
CA ARG A 1020 3.65 7.28 -38.19
C ARG A 1020 3.25 8.72 -37.92
N LEU A 1021 4.02 9.42 -37.09
CA LEU A 1021 3.84 10.83 -36.76
C LEU A 1021 5.07 11.63 -37.23
N GLU A 1022 4.89 12.52 -38.21
CA GLU A 1022 5.98 13.35 -38.73
C GLU A 1022 6.37 14.46 -37.74
N ALA A 1023 7.64 14.88 -37.72
CA ALA A 1023 8.08 15.98 -36.85
C ALA A 1023 7.33 17.30 -37.13
N THR A 1024 6.98 17.55 -38.39
CA THR A 1024 6.24 18.75 -38.83
C THR A 1024 4.76 18.72 -38.47
N ARG A 1025 4.21 17.54 -38.17
CA ARG A 1025 2.85 17.33 -37.64
C ARG A 1025 2.92 16.25 -36.54
N PRO A 1026 3.39 16.61 -35.34
CA PRO A 1026 3.81 15.64 -34.33
C PRO A 1026 2.63 15.08 -33.52
N PHE A 1027 1.42 15.03 -34.08
CA PHE A 1027 0.23 14.58 -33.36
C PHE A 1027 -0.84 14.03 -34.30
N ALA A 1028 -1.69 13.16 -33.76
CA ALA A 1028 -2.90 12.69 -34.40
C ALA A 1028 -4.03 12.55 -33.36
N LEU A 1029 -5.26 12.86 -33.79
CA LEU A 1029 -6.46 12.84 -32.95
C LEU A 1029 -7.57 12.09 -33.69
N TRP A 1030 -8.11 11.06 -33.06
CA TRP A 1030 -9.15 10.23 -33.64
C TRP A 1030 -10.32 10.06 -32.68
N ARG A 1031 -11.55 10.09 -33.18
CA ARG A 1031 -12.69 9.57 -32.43
C ARG A 1031 -12.98 8.15 -32.88
N ILE A 1032 -13.03 7.22 -31.93
CA ILE A 1032 -13.39 5.82 -32.17
C ILE A 1032 -14.76 5.50 -31.59
N ARG A 1033 -15.53 4.64 -32.27
CA ARG A 1033 -16.89 4.21 -31.87
C ARG A 1033 -17.12 2.73 -32.15
N ALA A 1034 -17.86 2.06 -31.27
CA ALA A 1034 -18.35 0.70 -31.49
C ALA A 1034 -19.63 0.68 -32.35
N GLY A 1035 -19.65 -0.03 -33.49
CA GLY A 1035 -20.85 -0.19 -34.32
C GLY A 1035 -20.61 0.03 -35.83
N GLU A 1036 -21.68 -0.17 -36.64
CA GLU A 1036 -21.61 -0.21 -38.12
C GLU A 1036 -21.04 1.07 -38.75
N VAL A 1037 -20.16 0.82 -39.71
CA VAL A 1037 -19.58 1.77 -40.66
C VAL A 1037 -20.65 2.08 -41.70
N ALA A 1038 -20.85 3.37 -42.01
CA ALA A 1038 -21.71 3.82 -43.10
C ALA A 1038 -21.17 3.40 -44.48
#